data_AF-A0A8T1J0L0-F1
#
_entry.id   AF-A0A8T1J0L0-F1
#
_cell.length_a   1.000
_cell.length_b   1.000
_cell.length_c   1.000
_cell.angle_alpha   90.00
_cell.angle_beta   90.00
_cell.angle_gamma   90.00
#
_symmetry.space_group_name_H-M   'P 1'
#
loop_
_entity.id
_entity.type
_entity.pdbx_description
1 polymer ?
#
loop_
_entity_poly.entity_id
_entity_poly.type
_entity_poly.pdbx_seq_one_letter_code
_entity_poly.pdbx_strand_id
1 'polypeptide(L)'
;MDSAPPVTGPADLIAPTFYPSKVSCQNRQLVANATLTAPLARKACMARHLAVVPERSTSSSRCHHELKPARVGGASSWGYCSSLTLMVRAAGVVELLKDYPVRCLGVINKTLLPSIHSTHGQMPLSVVDNNTTVDHANRPSTAMYTSDSGLRQVIVLSRHGVRGPYGLGTESPSEDLLKQYVLNPNFDLPLSANAWGTSETEDPAEIVSPKLTKHGFHVVKQMGAYFRDHLYEEFLNAACEETFAYADNNQRDNLTAVAFLSGLYPLCKELVPITKETQLLFEQGQDPTADCPVCSKAVYEGITGSNDTSFVLQEIREEVAEVNDLLQCCAASVCSIDDEPANSDLIESSATCDLFGIPTQWNGAFYLPWKDTLSNADYFSEWLLLQSLNNMSLPSQLSFEKILSLAKIHETHMDLITNEVNSANFGATLLAHLTASFEQNIMQKPLPVAKGEGPHLLQGPENRLLYYAAHDINLLYVRNLLRLQWYTKGWRPHQPVPGGMLVFELHATPTKGNKQTSPTTSEYRNLKSAGRVSWDVEEAVDNEDTNRFYVKLYFVAASPEQIRNGDELSPENRPDRVQVTIPSCSEEIDVGDGATDVRCPFSTFKKLIGKTLKHVCVAETLRPFVDSLTHEKVTNNSTPTATIKMDQVRDVEVSKVDTGKPSPEAAAAFEVSLWTVFGVLILGFIVLLIRHAVKRHTERQKYGSIPMQMNNH
;
A
#
# COMPACT_ATOMS: atom_id res chain seq x y z
N MET A 1 53.72 -34.05 -16.65
CA MET A 1 53.63 -32.65 -16.16
C MET A 1 52.51 -32.61 -15.12
N ASP A 2 52.58 -33.31 -13.99
CA ASP A 2 53.64 -33.42 -12.93
C ASP A 2 53.32 -32.41 -11.79
N SER A 3 53.37 -32.76 -10.50
CA SER A 3 53.64 -34.07 -9.87
C SER A 3 53.29 -34.07 -8.37
N ALA A 4 52.81 -35.20 -7.84
CA ALA A 4 52.92 -35.56 -6.40
C ALA A 4 54.37 -36.08 -6.11
N PRO A 5 54.85 -36.46 -4.88
CA PRO A 5 54.10 -37.14 -3.82
C PRO A 5 54.48 -36.72 -2.34
N PRO A 6 54.86 -37.56 -1.34
CA PRO A 6 54.16 -37.61 -0.03
C PRO A 6 55.08 -37.63 1.23
N VAL A 7 54.57 -38.08 2.41
CA VAL A 7 55.16 -39.14 3.32
C VAL A 7 54.49 -39.18 4.73
N THR A 8 54.42 -40.40 5.31
CA THR A 8 53.95 -40.95 6.64
C THR A 8 54.05 -40.08 7.92
N GLY A 9 53.37 -40.32 9.07
CA GLY A 9 52.82 -41.54 9.75
C GLY A 9 53.75 -42.04 10.90
N PRO A 10 53.39 -42.94 11.86
CA PRO A 10 52.10 -43.54 12.30
C PRO A 10 51.89 -43.70 13.85
N ALA A 11 50.76 -44.33 14.28
CA ALA A 11 50.54 -45.18 15.50
C ALA A 11 50.69 -44.57 16.95
N ASP A 12 50.13 -45.13 18.06
CA ASP A 12 49.38 -46.39 18.27
C ASP A 12 48.37 -46.40 19.47
N LEU A 13 47.54 -47.45 19.50
CA LEU A 13 46.57 -48.01 20.49
C LEU A 13 46.59 -47.62 22.00
N ILE A 14 45.37 -47.48 22.60
CA ILE A 14 44.79 -48.34 23.69
C ILE A 14 43.24 -48.37 23.51
N ALA A 15 42.55 -49.45 23.92
CA ALA A 15 41.10 -49.68 23.73
C ALA A 15 40.35 -50.04 25.08
N PRO A 16 39.14 -50.65 25.14
CA PRO A 16 38.02 -50.05 25.88
C PRO A 16 37.44 -50.89 27.05
N THR A 17 36.42 -50.36 27.75
CA THR A 17 35.61 -51.07 28.75
C THR A 17 34.10 -50.98 28.46
N PHE A 18 33.28 -51.76 29.19
CA PHE A 18 32.04 -52.36 28.66
C PHE A 18 30.87 -52.31 29.68
N TYR A 19 29.67 -51.94 29.20
CA TYR A 19 28.35 -52.41 29.69
C TYR A 19 27.92 -52.02 31.14
N PRO A 20 26.64 -52.24 31.55
CA PRO A 20 25.39 -52.05 30.80
C PRO A 20 24.27 -51.37 31.61
N SER A 21 23.13 -51.14 30.96
CA SER A 21 21.83 -50.93 31.61
C SER A 21 21.31 -52.21 32.31
N LYS A 22 20.42 -52.05 33.30
CA LYS A 22 19.61 -53.16 33.86
C LYS A 22 18.21 -52.71 34.25
N VAL A 23 17.24 -53.55 33.90
CA VAL A 23 15.82 -53.48 34.31
C VAL A 23 15.61 -54.37 35.54
N SER A 24 14.62 -54.04 36.38
CA SER A 24 13.97 -55.01 37.25
C SER A 24 12.47 -54.70 37.40
N CYS A 25 11.65 -55.74 37.56
CA CYS A 25 10.19 -55.67 37.71
C CYS A 25 9.71 -56.72 38.73
N GLN A 26 8.39 -56.76 38.95
CA GLN A 26 7.63 -57.76 39.74
C GLN A 26 7.74 -57.64 41.28
N ASN A 27 6.75 -58.01 42.11
CA ASN A 27 5.37 -58.51 41.89
C ASN A 27 4.38 -57.60 42.67
N ARG A 28 3.12 -57.34 42.29
CA ARG A 28 2.00 -58.14 41.71
C ARG A 28 1.20 -58.92 42.76
N GLN A 29 -0.04 -58.48 43.00
CA GLN A 29 -1.15 -59.32 43.45
C GLN A 29 -2.46 -58.85 42.80
N LEU A 30 -3.43 -59.75 42.63
CA LEU A 30 -4.71 -59.49 41.96
C LEU A 30 -5.88 -59.71 42.92
N VAL A 31 -6.95 -58.93 42.77
CA VAL A 31 -8.33 -59.43 42.83
C VAL A 31 -9.11 -58.69 41.72
N ALA A 32 -10.07 -59.38 41.10
CA ALA A 32 -10.94 -58.81 40.07
C ALA A 32 -12.39 -58.75 40.55
N ASN A 33 -13.21 -57.88 39.94
CA ASN A 33 -14.53 -58.26 39.45
C ASN A 33 -15.12 -57.20 38.52
N ALA A 34 -16.01 -57.63 37.63
CA ALA A 34 -16.80 -56.76 36.75
C ALA A 34 -18.28 -57.03 36.94
N THR A 35 -19.11 -56.00 36.86
CA THR A 35 -20.57 -56.15 36.75
C THR A 35 -21.17 -54.97 35.98
N LEU A 36 -22.11 -55.27 35.08
CA LEU A 36 -22.96 -54.28 34.44
C LEU A 36 -24.03 -53.80 35.43
N THR A 37 -24.53 -52.57 35.30
CA THR A 37 -25.95 -52.29 34.95
C THR A 37 -26.24 -50.80 34.83
N ALA A 38 -27.10 -50.44 33.86
CA ALA A 38 -27.95 -49.26 33.93
C ALA A 38 -29.33 -49.67 34.48
N PRO A 39 -30.18 -48.74 34.95
CA PRO A 39 -31.30 -48.36 34.07
C PRO A 39 -31.89 -46.94 34.21
N LEU A 40 -32.46 -46.48 33.09
CA LEU A 40 -33.73 -45.74 32.92
C LEU A 40 -34.14 -44.61 33.89
N ALA A 41 -34.01 -43.40 33.36
CA ALA A 41 -34.91 -42.23 33.43
C ALA A 41 -36.32 -42.36 34.07
N ARG A 42 -36.76 -41.27 34.73
CA ARG A 42 -38.17 -40.80 34.75
C ARG A 42 -38.27 -39.27 34.74
N LYS A 43 -39.35 -38.75 34.15
CA LYS A 43 -39.70 -37.32 34.10
C LYS A 43 -40.63 -36.94 35.26
N ALA A 44 -40.57 -35.68 35.71
CA ALA A 44 -41.70 -34.98 36.31
C ALA A 44 -41.55 -33.46 36.11
N CYS A 45 -42.65 -32.76 35.84
CA CYS A 45 -42.74 -31.30 35.80
C CYS A 45 -43.66 -30.82 36.92
N MET A 46 -43.44 -29.61 37.46
CA MET A 46 -44.50 -28.64 37.74
C MET A 46 -43.90 -27.25 38.06
N ALA A 47 -44.74 -26.21 38.10
CA ALA A 47 -44.29 -24.81 38.18
C ALA A 47 -45.32 -23.88 38.86
N ARG A 48 -44.84 -22.74 39.37
CA ARG A 48 -45.55 -21.50 39.79
C ARG A 48 -46.60 -21.61 40.91
N HIS A 49 -46.41 -20.84 41.99
CA HIS A 49 -46.98 -19.48 42.21
C HIS A 49 -46.19 -18.80 43.37
N LEU A 50 -45.95 -17.49 43.55
CA LEU A 50 -46.60 -16.16 43.29
C LEU A 50 -47.26 -15.55 44.56
N ALA A 51 -47.10 -14.21 44.75
CA ALA A 51 -47.71 -13.32 45.77
C ALA A 51 -47.06 -13.32 47.18
N VAL A 52 -47.07 -12.24 48.02
CA VAL A 52 -47.37 -10.80 47.85
C VAL A 52 -46.73 -9.96 49.00
N VAL A 53 -46.67 -8.62 48.87
CA VAL A 53 -46.12 -7.61 49.83
C VAL A 53 -46.95 -7.44 51.13
N PRO A 54 -46.42 -6.79 52.18
CA PRO A 54 -46.93 -5.44 52.52
C PRO A 54 -45.87 -4.38 52.93
N GLU A 55 -46.31 -3.13 53.14
CA GLU A 55 -45.52 -1.88 53.24
C GLU A 55 -45.73 -1.14 54.60
N ARG A 56 -44.97 -0.05 54.86
CA ARG A 56 -45.20 1.08 55.82
C ARG A 56 -44.69 0.94 57.28
N SER A 57 -44.28 2.02 57.99
CA SER A 57 -44.09 3.45 57.61
C SER A 57 -43.31 4.32 58.62
N THR A 58 -42.66 5.38 58.10
CA THR A 58 -42.46 6.76 58.67
C THR A 58 -41.82 7.03 60.04
N SER A 59 -40.87 7.98 60.03
CA SER A 59 -41.04 9.28 60.74
C SER A 59 -40.26 10.41 60.01
N SER A 60 -40.48 11.69 60.36
CA SER A 60 -39.87 12.85 59.67
C SER A 60 -39.89 14.13 60.52
N SER A 61 -38.94 15.05 60.31
CA SER A 61 -39.02 16.45 60.74
C SER A 61 -38.36 17.40 59.72
N ARG A 62 -38.59 18.72 59.85
CA ARG A 62 -38.47 19.75 58.78
C ARG A 62 -38.16 21.13 59.39
N CYS A 63 -37.60 22.07 58.59
CA CYS A 63 -37.88 23.54 58.51
C CYS A 63 -36.63 24.35 58.05
N HIS A 64 -36.68 25.12 56.95
CA HIS A 64 -36.87 26.60 56.84
C HIS A 64 -35.72 27.44 57.45
N HIS A 65 -35.17 28.53 56.89
CA HIS A 65 -35.45 29.40 55.72
C HIS A 65 -34.07 30.02 55.22
N GLU A 66 -33.86 31.00 54.31
CA GLU A 66 -34.76 32.01 53.68
C GLU A 66 -34.46 32.42 52.19
N LEU A 67 -33.93 33.62 51.91
CA LEU A 67 -34.02 34.39 50.64
C LEU A 67 -32.86 35.41 50.40
N LYS A 68 -32.25 35.40 49.18
CA LYS A 68 -31.95 36.54 48.23
C LYS A 68 -31.25 37.87 48.71
N PRO A 69 -30.86 38.82 47.80
CA PRO A 69 -30.03 38.70 46.57
C PRO A 69 -29.03 39.88 46.30
N ALA A 70 -28.08 39.71 45.37
CA ALA A 70 -27.46 40.80 44.56
C ALA A 70 -26.96 40.19 43.21
N ARG A 71 -27.06 40.72 41.98
CA ARG A 71 -27.19 42.08 41.35
C ARG A 71 -25.92 42.95 41.37
N VAL A 72 -25.49 43.61 40.27
CA VAL A 72 -25.84 43.47 38.83
C VAL A 72 -24.80 44.18 37.91
N GLY A 73 -24.78 43.84 36.61
CA GLY A 73 -24.19 44.66 35.52
C GLY A 73 -22.85 44.15 34.97
N GLY A 74 -22.55 44.20 33.66
CA GLY A 74 -23.34 44.53 32.45
C GLY A 74 -22.57 44.02 31.20
N ALA A 75 -23.18 43.48 30.13
CA ALA A 75 -24.11 44.06 29.16
C ALA A 75 -23.47 45.15 28.26
N SER A 76 -23.74 45.27 26.94
CA SER A 76 -24.48 44.48 25.91
C SER A 76 -24.32 45.22 24.55
N SER A 77 -24.46 44.69 23.32
CA SER A 77 -24.80 43.37 22.72
C SER A 77 -24.04 43.27 21.36
N TRP A 78 -24.31 42.49 20.28
CA TRP A 78 -25.48 42.22 19.40
C TRP A 78 -25.03 41.07 18.42
N GLY A 79 -25.86 40.22 17.79
CA GLY A 79 -27.32 40.05 17.78
C GLY A 79 -27.77 38.87 16.87
N TYR A 80 -29.08 38.60 16.88
CA TYR A 80 -29.91 37.63 16.11
C TYR A 80 -29.49 37.24 14.67
N CYS A 81 -29.93 36.11 14.07
CA CYS A 81 -31.27 35.52 14.15
C CYS A 81 -31.36 33.98 13.95
N SER A 82 -32.58 33.43 14.00
CA SER A 82 -32.90 32.02 14.28
C SER A 82 -33.59 31.27 13.11
N SER A 83 -33.60 29.93 13.20
CA SER A 83 -34.79 29.10 12.89
C SER A 83 -34.71 27.73 13.57
N LEU A 84 -35.86 27.19 14.00
CA LEU A 84 -36.01 25.92 14.74
C LEU A 84 -37.39 25.30 14.43
N THR A 85 -37.63 24.09 14.96
CA THR A 85 -38.84 23.23 14.88
C THR A 85 -39.04 22.53 13.52
N LEU A 86 -39.55 21.29 13.47
CA LEU A 86 -40.50 20.65 14.40
C LEU A 86 -40.21 19.15 14.67
N MET A 87 -40.34 18.70 15.91
CA MET A 87 -40.52 17.27 16.25
C MET A 87 -42.03 16.95 16.36
N VAL A 88 -42.45 15.80 15.85
CA VAL A 88 -43.78 15.23 16.13
C VAL A 88 -43.63 13.77 16.54
N ARG A 89 -44.20 13.41 17.70
CA ARG A 89 -44.41 12.01 18.11
C ARG A 89 -45.79 11.55 17.65
N ALA A 90 -45.87 10.32 17.15
CA ALA A 90 -47.08 9.53 17.10
C ALA A 90 -46.78 8.10 17.57
N ALA A 91 -47.75 7.42 18.17
CA ALA A 91 -47.65 6.04 18.63
C ALA A 91 -48.94 5.29 18.24
N GLY A 92 -48.83 4.05 17.75
CA GLY A 92 -49.98 3.36 17.13
C GLY A 92 -49.75 1.93 16.65
N VAL A 93 -49.36 1.05 17.59
CA VAL A 93 -49.68 -0.41 17.77
C VAL A 93 -50.13 -1.29 16.57
N VAL A 94 -49.79 -2.60 16.65
CA VAL A 94 -50.27 -3.76 15.83
C VAL A 94 -49.43 -3.99 14.55
N GLU A 95 -48.98 -5.19 14.16
CA GLU A 95 -49.35 -6.58 14.56
C GLU A 95 -48.14 -7.53 14.80
N LEU A 96 -48.39 -8.71 15.39
CA LEU A 96 -47.45 -9.85 15.41
C LEU A 96 -47.86 -10.91 14.38
N LEU A 97 -46.89 -11.56 13.74
CA LEU A 97 -47.02 -12.96 13.33
C LEU A 97 -45.79 -13.77 13.74
N LYS A 98 -45.99 -15.07 13.97
CA LYS A 98 -44.97 -16.04 14.43
C LYS A 98 -44.95 -17.27 13.52
N ASP A 99 -43.80 -17.92 13.49
CA ASP A 99 -43.51 -19.36 13.44
C ASP A 99 -44.63 -20.33 12.98
N TYR A 100 -44.29 -21.21 12.02
CA TYR A 100 -44.47 -22.68 12.13
C TYR A 100 -43.72 -23.43 10.99
N PRO A 101 -43.49 -24.77 11.03
CA PRO A 101 -42.12 -25.27 10.83
C PRO A 101 -41.94 -26.45 9.83
N VAL A 102 -40.66 -26.71 9.53
CA VAL A 102 -40.01 -28.02 9.24
C VAL A 102 -40.81 -29.10 8.50
N ARG A 103 -40.27 -29.52 7.34
CA ARG A 103 -40.29 -30.93 6.92
C ARG A 103 -39.06 -31.31 6.09
N CYS A 104 -38.22 -32.18 6.64
CA CYS A 104 -37.22 -32.93 5.87
C CYS A 104 -37.79 -34.30 5.48
N LEU A 105 -37.68 -34.67 4.21
CA LEU A 105 -37.84 -36.05 3.71
C LEU A 105 -37.01 -36.17 2.43
N GLY A 106 -35.94 -36.97 2.48
CA GLY A 106 -35.05 -37.17 1.33
C GLY A 106 -35.27 -38.51 0.66
N VAL A 107 -34.93 -38.61 -0.63
CA VAL A 107 -34.83 -39.87 -1.39
C VAL A 107 -33.56 -39.82 -2.26
N ILE A 108 -32.82 -40.92 -2.27
CA ILE A 108 -31.61 -41.11 -3.10
C ILE A 108 -32.02 -41.54 -4.50
N ASN A 109 -31.38 -41.03 -5.55
CA ASN A 109 -31.11 -41.86 -6.72
C ASN A 109 -29.82 -41.49 -7.46
N LYS A 110 -29.28 -42.44 -8.24
CA LYS A 110 -28.05 -42.34 -9.03
C LYS A 110 -28.37 -42.22 -10.53
N THR A 111 -27.32 -41.88 -11.31
CA THR A 111 -27.22 -42.07 -12.78
C THR A 111 -28.19 -41.23 -13.64
N LEU A 112 -27.90 -40.90 -14.90
CA LEU A 112 -26.99 -41.50 -15.89
C LEU A 112 -26.14 -40.45 -16.67
N LEU A 113 -25.09 -40.94 -17.34
CA LEU A 113 -24.42 -40.26 -18.47
C LEU A 113 -25.33 -40.24 -19.72
N PRO A 114 -25.01 -39.39 -20.72
CA PRO A 114 -24.44 -39.99 -21.93
C PRO A 114 -23.23 -39.24 -22.50
N SER A 115 -22.23 -39.99 -22.95
CA SER A 115 -21.28 -39.55 -23.99
C SER A 115 -21.85 -39.90 -25.37
N ILE A 116 -21.46 -39.19 -26.44
CA ILE A 116 -21.12 -39.81 -27.75
C ILE A 116 -20.47 -38.83 -28.75
N HIS A 117 -19.39 -39.33 -29.38
CA HIS A 117 -18.67 -38.97 -30.62
C HIS A 117 -18.51 -37.53 -31.17
N SER A 118 -17.23 -37.21 -31.35
CA SER A 118 -16.67 -36.35 -32.41
C SER A 118 -16.92 -36.89 -33.82
N THR A 119 -16.94 -36.00 -34.83
CA THR A 119 -16.70 -36.31 -36.24
C THR A 119 -15.64 -35.36 -36.84
N HIS A 120 -14.88 -35.85 -37.83
CA HIS A 120 -13.86 -35.08 -38.56
C HIS A 120 -14.46 -34.23 -39.69
N GLY A 121 -13.81 -33.10 -39.99
CA GLY A 121 -13.88 -32.40 -41.28
C GLY A 121 -12.46 -31.97 -41.71
N GLN A 122 -12.12 -32.12 -42.99
CA GLN A 122 -10.79 -31.80 -43.52
C GLN A 122 -10.75 -30.48 -44.30
N MET A 123 -9.52 -30.06 -44.65
CA MET A 123 -9.15 -28.83 -45.36
C MET A 123 -9.81 -28.68 -46.75
N PRO A 124 -9.58 -27.53 -47.42
CA PRO A 124 -8.51 -27.56 -48.42
C PRO A 124 -7.45 -26.44 -48.28
N LEU A 125 -6.25 -26.71 -48.80
CA LEU A 125 -5.15 -25.75 -49.00
C LEU A 125 -5.29 -25.02 -50.35
N SER A 126 -4.65 -23.85 -50.49
CA SER A 126 -4.44 -23.17 -51.77
C SER A 126 -3.05 -22.54 -51.88
N VAL A 127 -2.51 -22.50 -53.10
CA VAL A 127 -1.14 -22.10 -53.49
C VAL A 127 -1.22 -21.62 -54.97
N VAL A 128 -0.39 -20.71 -55.49
CA VAL A 128 0.82 -20.10 -54.92
C VAL A 128 0.56 -18.64 -54.47
N ASP A 129 1.12 -17.52 -54.94
CA ASP A 129 2.10 -17.20 -56.00
C ASP A 129 3.04 -16.05 -55.56
N ASN A 130 4.18 -15.88 -56.25
CA ASN A 130 5.39 -15.26 -55.69
C ASN A 130 6.05 -14.26 -56.65
N ASN A 131 5.63 -12.99 -56.63
CA ASN A 131 6.40 -11.84 -57.17
C ASN A 131 5.71 -10.47 -56.91
N THR A 132 6.35 -9.58 -56.14
CA THR A 132 6.55 -8.16 -56.54
C THR A 132 7.59 -7.46 -55.65
N THR A 133 8.50 -6.77 -56.33
CA THR A 133 9.33 -5.61 -55.93
C THR A 133 9.11 -4.96 -54.55
N VAL A 134 10.21 -4.78 -53.81
CA VAL A 134 10.31 -3.86 -52.67
C VAL A 134 10.34 -2.41 -53.17
N ASP A 135 9.43 -1.57 -52.67
CA ASP A 135 9.45 -0.11 -52.87
C ASP A 135 9.53 0.61 -51.51
N HIS A 136 10.42 1.59 -51.40
CA HIS A 136 10.61 2.37 -50.16
C HIS A 136 9.74 3.64 -50.18
N ALA A 137 8.57 3.61 -49.54
CA ALA A 137 7.77 4.81 -49.29
C ALA A 137 6.97 4.78 -47.97
N ASN A 138 6.95 5.93 -47.29
CA ASN A 138 5.98 6.38 -46.29
C ASN A 138 5.53 5.40 -45.19
N ARG A 139 6.11 5.57 -43.98
CA ARG A 139 5.33 5.34 -42.74
C ARG A 139 4.09 6.24 -42.77
N PRO A 140 2.87 5.73 -42.56
CA PRO A 140 1.73 6.56 -42.18
C PRO A 140 2.01 7.22 -40.83
N SER A 141 1.48 8.42 -40.61
CA SER A 141 1.33 8.94 -39.25
C SER A 141 0.36 8.05 -38.50
N THR A 142 0.72 7.59 -37.31
CA THR A 142 -0.17 6.82 -36.42
C THR A 142 -1.27 7.74 -35.89
N ALA A 143 -2.32 7.91 -36.69
CA ALA A 143 -3.58 8.47 -36.22
C ALA A 143 -4.13 7.54 -35.13
N MET A 144 -4.04 8.00 -33.88
CA MET A 144 -4.48 7.25 -32.71
C MET A 144 -5.98 6.94 -32.87
N TYR A 145 -6.34 5.66 -33.03
CA TYR A 145 -7.73 5.23 -33.04
C TYR A 145 -8.33 5.52 -31.66
N THR A 146 -9.11 6.58 -31.55
CA THR A 146 -9.95 6.81 -30.37
C THR A 146 -11.03 5.74 -30.35
N SER A 147 -11.00 4.86 -29.34
CA SER A 147 -12.15 4.05 -28.98
C SER A 147 -13.33 4.97 -28.63
N ASP A 148 -14.57 4.54 -28.87
CA ASP A 148 -15.77 5.33 -28.54
C ASP A 148 -15.86 5.69 -27.04
N SER A 149 -15.17 4.93 -26.18
CA SER A 149 -15.03 5.22 -24.74
C SER A 149 -14.18 6.47 -24.41
N GLY A 150 -13.41 6.99 -25.36
CA GLY A 150 -12.51 8.13 -25.17
C GLY A 150 -11.34 7.90 -24.20
N LEU A 151 -11.11 6.66 -23.75
CA LEU A 151 -10.02 6.30 -22.82
C LEU A 151 -8.64 6.57 -23.45
N ARG A 152 -7.73 7.17 -22.67
CA ARG A 152 -6.41 7.66 -23.11
C ARG A 152 -5.25 6.95 -22.41
N GLN A 153 -5.36 6.74 -21.10
CA GLN A 153 -4.34 6.13 -20.26
C GLN A 153 -4.98 5.57 -18.99
N VAL A 154 -4.52 4.41 -18.55
CA VAL A 154 -4.85 3.78 -17.27
C VAL A 154 -3.61 3.79 -16.39
N ILE A 155 -3.71 4.33 -15.18
CA ILE A 155 -2.64 4.31 -14.19
C ILE A 155 -3.11 3.49 -12.99
N VAL A 156 -2.36 2.45 -12.64
CA VAL A 156 -2.67 1.48 -11.59
C VAL A 156 -1.66 1.63 -10.46
N LEU A 157 -2.10 2.00 -9.26
CA LEU A 157 -1.32 1.97 -8.03
C LEU A 157 -1.77 0.80 -7.18
N SER A 158 -0.92 -0.22 -7.03
CA SER A 158 -1.27 -1.50 -6.40
C SER A 158 -0.42 -1.80 -5.17
N ARG A 159 -1.07 -2.32 -4.10
CA ARG A 159 -0.36 -2.99 -3.00
C ARG A 159 0.17 -4.33 -3.51
N HIS A 160 1.38 -4.71 -3.10
CA HIS A 160 1.92 -6.05 -3.33
C HIS A 160 0.94 -7.20 -3.00
N GLY A 161 1.13 -8.35 -3.65
CA GLY A 161 0.40 -9.57 -3.33
C GLY A 161 0.68 -10.09 -1.91
N VAL A 162 0.06 -11.22 -1.55
CA VAL A 162 0.22 -11.84 -0.22
C VAL A 162 1.70 -12.17 0.03
N ARG A 163 2.29 -11.58 1.07
CA ARG A 163 3.68 -11.79 1.49
C ARG A 163 3.78 -12.62 2.77
N GLY A 164 5.00 -13.06 3.09
CA GLY A 164 5.33 -13.46 4.45
C GLY A 164 5.27 -12.28 5.44
N PRO A 165 5.22 -12.55 6.75
CA PRO A 165 5.27 -11.53 7.78
C PRO A 165 6.68 -10.94 7.94
N TYR A 166 6.74 -9.73 8.51
CA TYR A 166 7.96 -9.17 9.10
C TYR A 166 8.26 -9.83 10.46
N GLY A 167 9.43 -9.57 11.04
CA GLY A 167 9.68 -9.81 12.47
C GLY A 167 9.24 -8.63 13.34
N LEU A 168 8.98 -8.86 14.63
CA LEU A 168 8.76 -7.78 15.60
C LEU A 168 10.03 -6.89 15.65
N GLY A 169 9.91 -5.66 15.13
CA GLY A 169 11.03 -4.71 14.99
C GLY A 169 12.20 -5.18 14.09
N THR A 170 11.99 -6.19 13.26
CA THR A 170 13.06 -6.90 12.51
C THR A 170 12.59 -7.34 11.12
N GLU A 171 13.50 -7.59 10.17
CA GLU A 171 13.10 -7.97 8.81
C GLU A 171 12.40 -9.34 8.77
N SER A 172 12.92 -10.34 9.49
CA SER A 172 12.36 -11.70 9.55
C SER A 172 12.01 -12.08 11.00
N PRO A 173 10.99 -12.91 11.26
CA PRO A 173 10.64 -13.34 12.60
C PRO A 173 11.72 -14.20 13.27
N SER A 174 11.64 -14.33 14.59
CA SER A 174 12.50 -15.20 15.39
C SER A 174 11.68 -16.05 16.35
N GLU A 175 11.98 -17.35 16.45
CA GLU A 175 11.32 -18.28 17.35
C GLU A 175 11.46 -17.85 18.82
N ASP A 176 12.64 -17.39 19.22
CA ASP A 176 12.93 -16.94 20.59
C ASP A 176 12.32 -15.57 20.92
N LEU A 177 11.92 -14.81 19.90
CA LEU A 177 11.12 -13.60 20.09
C LEU A 177 9.64 -13.95 20.19
N LEU A 178 9.10 -14.78 19.28
CA LEU A 178 7.70 -15.22 19.33
C LEU A 178 7.35 -15.95 20.64
N LYS A 179 8.24 -16.80 21.17
CA LYS A 179 8.05 -17.48 22.47
C LYS A 179 7.84 -16.55 23.67
N GLN A 180 8.15 -15.27 23.56
CA GLN A 180 7.92 -14.30 24.63
C GLN A 180 6.50 -13.71 24.60
N TYR A 181 5.81 -13.82 23.46
CA TYR A 181 4.44 -13.34 23.26
C TYR A 181 3.43 -14.48 23.16
N VAL A 182 3.80 -15.56 22.49
CA VAL A 182 2.98 -16.75 22.26
C VAL A 182 3.25 -17.77 23.38
N LEU A 183 2.46 -17.75 24.44
CA LEU A 183 2.56 -18.75 25.52
C LEU A 183 1.57 -19.91 25.35
N ASN A 184 0.53 -19.75 24.53
CA ASN A 184 -0.49 -20.78 24.30
C ASN A 184 0.11 -22.01 23.56
N PRO A 185 0.23 -23.18 24.20
CA PRO A 185 0.86 -24.36 23.58
C PRO A 185 -0.01 -25.02 22.50
N ASN A 186 -1.21 -24.50 22.24
CA ASN A 186 -2.14 -24.96 21.19
C ASN A 186 -2.25 -23.97 20.03
N PHE A 187 -1.36 -22.98 19.97
CA PHE A 187 -1.35 -21.93 18.95
C PHE A 187 0.06 -21.83 18.36
N ASP A 188 0.17 -22.07 17.05
CA ASP A 188 1.43 -22.05 16.30
C ASP A 188 1.40 -20.95 15.23
N LEU A 189 2.53 -20.25 15.09
CA LEU A 189 2.75 -19.23 14.08
C LEU A 189 3.86 -19.73 13.14
N PRO A 190 3.50 -20.25 11.94
CA PRO A 190 4.41 -21.06 11.14
C PRO A 190 5.62 -20.26 10.66
N LEU A 191 6.82 -20.65 11.10
CA LEU A 191 8.07 -19.95 10.78
C LEU A 191 8.74 -20.35 9.47
N SER A 192 8.36 -21.46 8.83
CA SER A 192 9.06 -21.96 7.63
C SER A 192 8.68 -21.19 6.37
N ALA A 193 9.68 -20.66 5.65
CA ALA A 193 9.50 -20.04 4.33
C ALA A 193 8.93 -21.02 3.29
N ASN A 194 9.12 -22.33 3.47
CA ASN A 194 8.50 -23.36 2.63
C ASN A 194 7.01 -23.49 2.90
N ALA A 195 6.57 -23.43 4.16
CA ALA A 195 5.15 -23.47 4.52
C ALA A 195 4.39 -22.23 4.02
N TRP A 196 5.03 -21.06 4.02
CA TRP A 196 4.48 -19.83 3.41
C TRP A 196 4.62 -19.78 1.88
N GLY A 197 5.44 -20.64 1.28
CA GLY A 197 5.76 -20.56 -0.14
C GLY A 197 6.57 -19.32 -0.53
N THR A 198 7.31 -18.70 0.40
CA THR A 198 8.27 -17.60 0.16
C THR A 198 9.70 -18.09 -0.10
N SER A 199 10.02 -19.36 0.21
CA SER A 199 11.35 -19.92 -0.03
C SER A 199 11.70 -19.94 -1.52
N GLU A 200 12.89 -19.43 -1.82
CA GLU A 200 13.52 -19.41 -3.14
C GLU A 200 14.60 -20.50 -3.28
N THR A 201 14.73 -21.33 -2.25
CA THR A 201 15.71 -22.42 -2.14
C THR A 201 15.01 -23.77 -1.93
N GLU A 202 15.77 -24.83 -1.68
CA GLU A 202 15.26 -26.11 -1.18
C GLU A 202 15.61 -26.32 0.32
N ASP A 203 16.04 -25.27 1.03
CA ASP A 203 16.43 -25.37 2.44
C ASP A 203 15.19 -25.46 3.36
N PRO A 204 14.95 -26.59 4.04
CA PRO A 204 13.82 -26.73 4.97
C PRO A 204 13.91 -25.79 6.18
N ALA A 205 15.11 -25.25 6.49
CA ALA A 205 15.36 -24.34 7.60
C ALA A 205 15.29 -22.85 7.21
N GLU A 206 14.98 -22.49 5.95
CA GLU A 206 14.76 -21.08 5.57
C GLU A 206 13.56 -20.53 6.37
N ILE A 207 13.82 -19.53 7.23
CA ILE A 207 12.80 -18.82 8.01
C ILE A 207 12.05 -17.86 7.09
N VAL A 208 10.74 -17.73 7.31
CA VAL A 208 9.88 -16.83 6.55
C VAL A 208 10.36 -15.38 6.66
N SER A 209 10.19 -14.63 5.58
CA SER A 209 10.58 -13.23 5.44
C SER A 209 9.50 -12.50 4.61
N PRO A 210 9.46 -11.15 4.59
CA PRO A 210 8.46 -10.36 3.88
C PRO A 210 8.63 -10.32 2.35
N LYS A 211 9.06 -11.46 1.78
CA LYS A 211 9.02 -11.82 0.35
C LYS A 211 7.58 -12.12 -0.07
N LEU A 212 7.28 -11.97 -1.36
CA LEU A 212 6.01 -12.40 -1.96
C LEU A 212 5.89 -13.93 -1.92
N THR A 213 4.71 -14.43 -1.58
CA THR A 213 4.40 -15.87 -1.59
C THR A 213 4.10 -16.35 -3.01
N LYS A 214 4.36 -17.63 -3.30
CA LYS A 214 3.96 -18.27 -4.57
C LYS A 214 2.45 -18.17 -4.84
N HIS A 215 1.61 -18.16 -3.79
CA HIS A 215 0.17 -17.93 -3.86
C HIS A 215 -0.18 -16.47 -4.17
N GLY A 216 0.45 -15.52 -3.49
CA GLY A 216 0.29 -14.08 -3.74
C GLY A 216 0.68 -13.66 -5.16
N PHE A 217 1.74 -14.27 -5.72
CA PHE A 217 2.10 -14.13 -7.13
C PHE A 217 0.97 -14.62 -8.06
N HIS A 218 0.39 -15.79 -7.77
CA HIS A 218 -0.73 -16.34 -8.54
C HIS A 218 -1.97 -15.43 -8.49
N VAL A 219 -2.39 -14.97 -7.31
CA VAL A 219 -3.53 -14.04 -7.14
C VAL A 219 -3.35 -12.75 -7.95
N VAL A 220 -2.18 -12.11 -7.87
CA VAL A 220 -1.89 -10.87 -8.62
C VAL A 220 -1.85 -11.13 -10.13
N LYS A 221 -1.37 -12.30 -10.57
CA LYS A 221 -1.41 -12.72 -11.97
C LYS A 221 -2.84 -12.89 -12.49
N GLN A 222 -3.76 -13.45 -11.69
CA GLN A 222 -5.18 -13.54 -12.07
C GLN A 222 -5.80 -12.15 -12.25
N MET A 223 -5.42 -11.16 -11.42
CA MET A 223 -5.85 -9.78 -11.60
C MET A 223 -5.32 -9.19 -12.93
N GLY A 224 -4.06 -9.46 -13.29
CA GLY A 224 -3.50 -9.08 -14.59
C GLY A 224 -4.24 -9.70 -15.77
N ALA A 225 -4.62 -10.98 -15.68
CA ALA A 225 -5.41 -11.65 -16.70
C ALA A 225 -6.83 -11.05 -16.82
N TYR A 226 -7.51 -10.78 -15.71
CA TYR A 226 -8.81 -10.09 -15.71
C TYR A 226 -8.74 -8.70 -16.34
N PHE A 227 -7.66 -7.95 -16.09
CA PHE A 227 -7.44 -6.64 -16.72
C PHE A 227 -7.32 -6.75 -18.26
N ARG A 228 -6.63 -7.79 -18.75
CA ARG A 228 -6.47 -8.10 -20.18
C ARG A 228 -7.78 -8.53 -20.82
N ASP A 229 -8.45 -9.52 -20.25
CA ASP A 229 -9.56 -10.22 -20.93
C ASP A 229 -10.93 -9.55 -20.72
N HIS A 230 -11.11 -8.76 -19.65
CA HIS A 230 -12.45 -8.35 -19.21
C HIS A 230 -12.59 -6.87 -18.83
N LEU A 231 -11.52 -6.20 -18.38
CA LEU A 231 -11.60 -4.80 -17.97
C LEU A 231 -11.17 -3.80 -19.06
N TYR A 232 -10.13 -4.13 -19.83
CA TYR A 232 -9.54 -3.23 -20.83
C TYR A 232 -9.18 -3.92 -22.16
N GLU A 233 -9.87 -5.02 -22.52
CA GLU A 233 -9.60 -5.83 -23.73
C GLU A 233 -9.39 -5.00 -25.01
N GLU A 234 -10.36 -4.16 -25.37
CA GLU A 234 -10.28 -3.29 -26.55
C GLU A 234 -9.17 -2.22 -26.45
N PHE A 235 -8.80 -1.83 -25.24
CA PHE A 235 -7.86 -0.73 -24.99
C PHE A 235 -6.40 -1.20 -24.84
N LEU A 236 -6.15 -2.45 -24.41
CA LEU A 236 -4.81 -2.99 -24.16
C LEU A 236 -4.42 -4.08 -25.17
N ASN A 237 -4.91 -3.97 -26.40
CA ASN A 237 -4.74 -4.93 -27.49
C ASN A 237 -3.26 -5.28 -27.80
N ALA A 238 -2.73 -6.26 -27.06
CA ALA A 238 -1.45 -6.96 -27.20
C ALA A 238 -0.14 -6.14 -27.27
N ALA A 239 -0.19 -4.80 -27.23
CA ALA A 239 0.99 -3.95 -27.39
C ALA A 239 1.85 -3.85 -26.11
N CYS A 240 2.93 -4.65 -26.05
CA CYS A 240 3.93 -4.58 -24.96
C CYS A 240 4.49 -3.15 -24.77
N GLU A 241 4.75 -2.46 -25.88
CA GLU A 241 5.46 -1.19 -25.96
C GLU A 241 4.65 0.02 -25.46
N GLU A 242 3.32 -0.08 -25.42
CA GLU A 242 2.45 0.97 -24.86
C GLU A 242 2.30 0.86 -23.33
N THR A 243 2.95 -0.12 -22.68
CA THR A 243 2.86 -0.39 -21.23
C THR A 243 4.19 -0.21 -20.51
N PHE A 244 4.16 0.39 -19.32
CA PHE A 244 5.31 0.58 -18.44
C PHE A 244 4.96 0.20 -16.99
N ALA A 245 5.98 -0.12 -16.20
CA ALA A 245 5.81 -0.37 -14.77
C ALA A 245 6.98 0.16 -13.94
N TYR A 246 6.67 0.64 -12.74
CA TYR A 246 7.61 0.93 -11.66
C TYR A 246 7.32 0.00 -10.48
N ALA A 247 8.35 -0.35 -9.72
CA ALA A 247 8.22 -1.02 -8.43
C ALA A 247 9.26 -0.47 -7.45
N ASP A 248 9.02 -0.61 -6.15
CA ASP A 248 10.10 -0.42 -5.18
C ASP A 248 11.19 -1.50 -5.36
N ASN A 249 12.40 -1.18 -4.91
CA ASN A 249 13.58 -2.02 -5.09
C ASN A 249 13.69 -3.15 -4.05
N ASN A 250 12.56 -3.79 -3.75
CA ASN A 250 12.44 -4.97 -2.90
C ASN A 250 11.88 -6.18 -3.68
N GLN A 251 11.98 -7.39 -3.11
CA GLN A 251 11.59 -8.62 -3.80
C GLN A 251 10.08 -8.71 -4.08
N ARG A 252 9.25 -8.31 -3.11
CA ARG A 252 7.80 -8.55 -3.18
C ARG A 252 7.08 -7.64 -4.16
N ASP A 253 7.52 -6.40 -4.31
CA ASP A 253 6.87 -5.41 -5.17
C ASP A 253 7.32 -5.63 -6.62
N ASN A 254 8.61 -5.88 -6.84
CA ASN A 254 9.15 -6.29 -8.13
C ASN A 254 8.43 -7.56 -8.66
N LEU A 255 8.32 -8.61 -7.83
CA LEU A 255 7.57 -9.81 -8.23
C LEU A 255 6.05 -9.59 -8.32
N THR A 256 5.46 -8.61 -7.63
CA THR A 256 4.05 -8.22 -7.83
C THR A 256 3.85 -7.60 -9.21
N ALA A 257 4.72 -6.67 -9.64
CA ALA A 257 4.67 -6.13 -10.99
C ALA A 257 4.88 -7.23 -12.03
N VAL A 258 5.88 -8.10 -11.87
CA VAL A 258 6.10 -9.25 -12.78
C VAL A 258 4.89 -10.19 -12.80
N ALA A 259 4.24 -10.46 -11.65
CA ALA A 259 3.01 -11.25 -11.59
C ALA A 259 1.90 -10.63 -12.44
N PHE A 260 1.57 -9.37 -12.18
CA PHE A 260 0.52 -8.63 -12.89
C PHE A 260 0.80 -8.56 -14.40
N LEU A 261 2.02 -8.17 -14.78
CA LEU A 261 2.45 -8.08 -16.19
C LEU A 261 2.43 -9.45 -16.89
N SER A 262 2.76 -10.55 -16.19
CA SER A 262 2.66 -11.91 -16.73
C SER A 262 1.22 -12.41 -16.91
N GLY A 263 0.25 -11.79 -16.22
CA GLY A 263 -1.18 -11.96 -16.45
C GLY A 263 -1.66 -11.07 -17.60
N LEU A 264 -1.29 -9.79 -17.57
CA LEU A 264 -1.70 -8.79 -18.54
C LEU A 264 -1.16 -9.06 -19.95
N TYR A 265 0.08 -9.54 -20.05
CA TYR A 265 0.79 -9.77 -21.31
C TYR A 265 1.65 -11.04 -21.26
N PRO A 266 1.07 -12.24 -21.32
CA PRO A 266 1.80 -13.51 -21.13
C PRO A 266 2.90 -13.81 -22.18
N LEU A 267 2.97 -13.03 -23.27
CA LEU A 267 4.00 -13.13 -24.30
C LEU A 267 5.12 -12.07 -24.17
N CYS A 268 4.87 -10.95 -23.48
CA CYS A 268 5.78 -9.81 -23.39
C CYS A 268 6.86 -10.02 -22.30
N LYS A 269 7.70 -11.05 -22.44
CA LYS A 269 8.69 -11.45 -21.41
C LYS A 269 9.76 -10.41 -21.06
N GLU A 270 9.93 -9.39 -21.91
CA GLU A 270 10.88 -8.29 -21.70
C GLU A 270 10.26 -7.12 -20.91
N LEU A 271 8.94 -7.13 -20.70
CA LEU A 271 8.22 -6.09 -19.95
C LEU A 271 8.36 -6.35 -18.45
N VAL A 272 9.31 -5.66 -17.82
CA VAL A 272 9.70 -5.77 -16.42
C VAL A 272 9.60 -4.42 -15.70
N PRO A 273 9.39 -4.38 -14.37
CA PRO A 273 9.34 -3.12 -13.62
C PRO A 273 10.69 -2.42 -13.55
N ILE A 274 10.65 -1.10 -13.59
CA ILE A 274 11.78 -0.23 -13.25
C ILE A 274 11.86 -0.13 -11.72
N THR A 275 13.01 -0.48 -11.13
CA THR A 275 13.30 -0.31 -9.69
C THR A 275 14.49 0.63 -9.39
N LYS A 276 15.07 1.24 -10.44
CA LYS A 276 16.17 2.20 -10.30
C LYS A 276 15.61 3.59 -10.05
N GLU A 277 16.12 4.27 -9.02
CA GLU A 277 15.70 5.64 -8.61
C GLU A 277 14.22 5.76 -8.21
N THR A 278 13.52 4.64 -7.97
CA THR A 278 12.11 4.62 -7.57
C THR A 278 11.88 4.79 -6.06
N GLN A 279 12.90 4.77 -5.21
CA GLN A 279 12.76 4.84 -3.75
C GLN A 279 11.88 6.02 -3.29
N LEU A 280 12.03 7.21 -3.90
CA LEU A 280 11.22 8.38 -3.54
C LEU A 280 9.76 8.32 -4.03
N LEU A 281 9.37 7.33 -4.84
CA LEU A 281 7.95 7.05 -5.17
C LEU A 281 7.26 6.21 -4.09
N PHE A 282 8.01 5.45 -3.28
CA PHE A 282 7.44 4.37 -2.46
C PHE A 282 7.85 4.46 -0.98
N GLU A 283 9.13 4.68 -0.71
CA GLU A 283 9.75 4.54 0.61
C GLU A 283 10.33 5.88 1.11
N GLN A 284 9.72 7.01 0.71
CA GLN A 284 10.16 8.35 1.11
C GLN A 284 10.13 8.57 2.64
N GLY A 285 9.32 7.81 3.38
CA GLY A 285 9.27 7.80 4.84
C GLY A 285 10.44 7.08 5.54
N GLN A 286 11.24 6.30 4.80
CA GLN A 286 12.43 5.64 5.33
C GLN A 286 13.68 6.55 5.33
N ASP A 287 13.60 7.69 4.62
CA ASP A 287 14.62 8.73 4.45
C ASP A 287 15.01 9.55 5.72
N PRO A 288 15.99 9.22 6.60
CA PRO A 288 16.29 10.08 7.76
C PRO A 288 16.99 11.40 7.35
N THR A 289 17.44 11.54 6.10
CA THR A 289 18.04 12.75 5.55
C THR A 289 17.09 13.57 4.68
N ALA A 290 15.86 13.10 4.45
CA ALA A 290 14.88 13.80 3.63
C ALA A 290 14.41 15.13 4.28
N ASP A 291 14.25 16.18 3.46
CA ASP A 291 13.74 17.50 3.86
C ASP A 291 12.38 17.47 4.59
N CYS A 292 11.62 16.39 4.41
CA CYS A 292 10.29 16.21 4.97
C CYS A 292 10.29 15.13 6.05
N PRO A 293 10.30 15.50 7.34
CA PRO A 293 10.44 14.55 8.43
C PRO A 293 9.16 13.72 8.64
N VAL A 294 9.33 12.62 9.37
CA VAL A 294 8.21 11.90 10.01
C VAL A 294 7.36 12.83 10.88
N CYS A 295 6.06 12.53 10.98
CA CYS A 295 5.15 13.20 11.90
C CYS A 295 5.72 13.20 13.33
N SER A 296 5.82 14.39 13.94
CA SER A 296 6.51 14.57 15.21
C SER A 296 5.65 14.13 16.39
N LYS A 297 6.28 13.81 17.53
CA LYS A 297 5.57 13.36 18.74
C LYS A 297 4.40 14.29 19.10
N ALA A 298 4.62 15.60 19.18
CA ALA A 298 3.57 16.57 19.52
C ALA A 298 2.37 16.59 18.53
N VAL A 299 2.57 16.23 17.26
CA VAL A 299 1.46 16.09 16.29
C VAL A 299 0.74 14.77 16.51
N TYR A 300 1.47 13.67 16.72
CA TYR A 300 0.90 12.38 17.12
C TYR A 300 0.11 12.45 18.44
N GLU A 301 0.57 13.23 19.41
CA GLU A 301 -0.14 13.51 20.67
C GLU A 301 -1.44 14.31 20.42
N GLY A 302 -1.44 15.20 19.42
CA GLY A 302 -2.64 15.89 18.95
C GLY A 302 -3.63 14.99 18.19
N ILE A 303 -3.15 13.95 17.51
CA ILE A 303 -3.98 12.96 16.79
C ILE A 303 -4.61 11.96 17.77
N THR A 304 -3.83 11.42 18.70
CA THR A 304 -4.28 10.42 19.70
C THR A 304 -5.01 11.04 20.89
N GLY A 305 -4.80 12.33 21.16
CA GLY A 305 -5.32 13.02 22.35
C GLY A 305 -4.59 12.67 23.65
N SER A 306 -3.49 11.92 23.59
CA SER A 306 -2.71 11.42 24.73
C SER A 306 -1.20 11.46 24.43
N ASN A 307 -0.34 11.08 25.38
CA ASN A 307 1.10 10.87 25.14
C ASN A 307 1.43 9.45 24.58
N ASP A 308 0.39 8.63 24.42
CA ASP A 308 0.36 7.23 24.01
C ASP A 308 -0.84 6.92 23.09
N THR A 309 -1.05 5.65 22.75
CA THR A 309 -2.17 5.17 21.93
C THR A 309 -3.42 4.78 22.74
N SER A 310 -3.46 5.06 24.05
CA SER A 310 -4.47 4.50 24.97
C SER A 310 -5.92 4.88 24.64
N PHE A 311 -6.15 6.02 23.98
CA PHE A 311 -7.47 6.43 23.49
C PHE A 311 -7.84 5.75 22.17
N VAL A 312 -6.89 5.58 21.25
CA VAL A 312 -7.08 4.81 19.99
C VAL A 312 -7.43 3.35 20.31
N LEU A 313 -6.77 2.77 21.31
CA LEU A 313 -7.03 1.43 21.82
C LEU A 313 -8.44 1.24 22.42
N GLN A 314 -9.20 2.30 22.72
CA GLN A 314 -10.59 2.16 23.20
C GLN A 314 -11.53 1.69 22.09
N GLU A 315 -11.25 2.04 20.83
CA GLU A 315 -12.10 1.66 19.69
C GLU A 315 -11.95 0.19 19.28
N ILE A 316 -10.82 -0.44 19.66
CA ILE A 316 -10.41 -1.81 19.29
C ILE A 316 -10.12 -2.72 20.49
N ARG A 317 -10.55 -2.33 21.71
CA ARG A 317 -10.18 -3.03 22.94
C ARG A 317 -10.62 -4.50 22.96
N GLU A 318 -11.80 -4.79 22.39
CA GLU A 318 -12.33 -6.16 22.34
C GLU A 318 -11.53 -7.04 21.37
N GLU A 319 -11.18 -6.52 20.18
CA GLU A 319 -10.34 -7.26 19.23
C GLU A 319 -8.91 -7.48 19.76
N VAL A 320 -8.31 -6.48 20.42
CA VAL A 320 -6.98 -6.64 21.05
C VAL A 320 -7.01 -7.64 22.20
N ALA A 321 -8.07 -7.67 23.01
CA ALA A 321 -8.25 -8.66 24.06
C ALA A 321 -8.41 -10.09 23.49
N GLU A 322 -9.10 -10.25 22.37
CA GLU A 322 -9.22 -11.56 21.72
C GLU A 322 -7.89 -12.07 21.14
N VAL A 323 -7.05 -11.18 20.58
CA VAL A 323 -5.67 -11.52 20.21
C VAL A 323 -4.85 -11.89 21.45
N ASN A 324 -4.99 -11.15 22.56
CA ASN A 324 -4.30 -11.46 23.82
C ASN A 324 -4.62 -12.87 24.34
N ASP A 325 -5.91 -13.21 24.42
CA ASP A 325 -6.41 -14.50 24.92
C ASP A 325 -6.00 -15.67 24.00
N LEU A 326 -5.99 -15.43 22.69
CA LEU A 326 -5.54 -16.38 21.68
C LEU A 326 -4.05 -16.73 21.85
N LEU A 327 -3.20 -15.73 22.08
CA LEU A 327 -1.76 -15.89 22.33
C LEU A 327 -1.46 -16.43 23.73
N GLN A 328 -2.37 -16.24 24.69
CA GLN A 328 -2.13 -16.33 26.13
C GLN A 328 -0.93 -15.46 26.56
N CYS A 329 -0.84 -14.27 25.96
CA CYS A 329 0.29 -13.35 26.13
C CYS A 329 0.37 -12.83 27.58
N CYS A 330 1.53 -12.51 28.14
CA CYS A 330 2.90 -12.56 27.60
C CYS A 330 3.92 -13.00 28.68
N ALA A 331 5.16 -13.30 28.28
CA ALA A 331 6.28 -13.49 29.21
C ALA A 331 6.62 -12.17 29.92
N ALA A 332 6.98 -12.24 31.20
CA ALA A 332 7.22 -11.06 32.04
C ALA A 332 8.33 -10.12 31.51
N SER A 333 9.27 -10.60 30.68
CA SER A 333 10.26 -9.78 30.00
C SER A 333 9.63 -8.74 29.06
N VAL A 334 8.50 -9.04 28.42
CA VAL A 334 7.84 -8.15 27.46
C VAL A 334 7.25 -6.91 28.15
N CYS A 335 6.80 -7.04 29.40
CA CYS A 335 6.31 -5.93 30.20
C CYS A 335 7.41 -5.25 31.05
N SER A 336 8.67 -5.71 30.95
CA SER A 336 9.78 -5.16 31.74
C SER A 336 10.36 -3.92 31.09
N ILE A 337 10.56 -2.86 31.89
CA ILE A 337 11.23 -1.63 31.45
C ILE A 337 12.72 -1.79 31.75
N ASP A 338 13.45 -2.39 30.82
CA ASP A 338 14.90 -2.60 30.93
C ASP A 338 15.67 -1.27 30.79
N ASP A 339 16.19 -0.75 31.91
CA ASP A 339 17.24 0.30 31.94
C ASP A 339 18.21 0.18 33.14
N GLU A 340 17.98 -0.74 34.10
CA GLU A 340 18.88 -1.01 35.24
C GLU A 340 19.03 -2.53 35.49
N PRO A 341 20.26 -3.05 35.71
CA PRO A 341 20.48 -4.47 35.97
C PRO A 341 19.84 -4.92 37.30
N ALA A 342 19.21 -6.09 37.27
CA ALA A 342 18.32 -6.58 38.33
C ALA A 342 18.94 -6.56 39.74
N ASN A 343 18.38 -5.71 40.60
CA ASN A 343 18.39 -5.94 42.05
C ASN A 343 17.25 -6.95 42.35
N SER A 344 17.61 -8.23 42.47
CA SER A 344 16.71 -9.39 42.28
C SER A 344 15.56 -9.54 43.28
N ASP A 345 15.52 -8.74 44.34
CA ASP A 345 14.88 -9.13 45.61
C ASP A 345 13.51 -8.48 45.85
N LEU A 346 12.92 -7.81 44.84
CA LEU A 346 11.63 -7.09 44.97
C LEU A 346 10.62 -7.30 43.81
N ILE A 347 10.81 -8.29 42.94
CA ILE A 347 9.80 -8.63 41.91
C ILE A 347 8.74 -9.58 42.50
N GLU A 348 7.98 -9.09 43.49
CA GLU A 348 6.72 -9.69 43.96
C GLU A 348 5.54 -8.78 43.57
N SER A 349 5.50 -8.37 42.30
CA SER A 349 4.32 -7.76 41.68
C SER A 349 3.55 -8.85 40.93
N SER A 350 2.40 -9.25 41.45
CA SER A 350 1.56 -10.33 40.90
C SER A 350 0.72 -9.90 39.68
N ALA A 351 1.18 -8.91 38.92
CA ALA A 351 0.60 -8.53 37.64
C ALA A 351 0.98 -9.58 36.58
N THR A 352 -0.02 -10.27 36.03
CA THR A 352 0.15 -11.05 34.81
C THR A 352 0.50 -10.10 33.67
N CYS A 353 1.69 -10.26 33.09
CA CYS A 353 2.05 -9.55 31.86
C CYS A 353 1.13 -10.04 30.73
N ASP A 354 0.57 -9.09 29.98
CA ASP A 354 -0.35 -9.30 28.85
C ASP A 354 -0.13 -8.18 27.81
N LEU A 355 -0.84 -8.20 26.67
CA LEU A 355 -0.67 -7.17 25.64
C LEU A 355 -0.98 -5.74 26.14
N PHE A 356 -1.86 -5.58 27.13
CA PHE A 356 -2.18 -4.29 27.75
C PHE A 356 -1.17 -3.87 28.84
N GLY A 357 -0.35 -4.80 29.32
CA GLY A 357 0.76 -4.55 30.24
C GLY A 357 2.06 -4.09 29.56
N ILE A 358 2.14 -4.12 28.23
CA ILE A 358 3.32 -3.69 27.47
C ILE A 358 3.54 -2.17 27.64
N PRO A 359 4.72 -1.73 28.12
CA PRO A 359 4.99 -0.31 28.36
C PRO A 359 5.12 0.48 27.06
N THR A 360 4.45 1.63 26.97
CA THR A 360 4.54 2.53 25.80
C THR A 360 5.89 3.25 25.73
N GLN A 361 6.72 2.88 24.76
CA GLN A 361 7.94 3.58 24.38
C GLN A 361 7.73 4.39 23.10
N TRP A 362 8.03 5.69 23.11
CA TRP A 362 8.12 6.47 21.86
C TRP A 362 9.35 6.05 21.06
N ASN A 363 9.13 5.68 19.79
CA ASN A 363 10.14 5.17 18.87
C ASN A 363 10.34 6.09 17.65
N GLY A 364 9.30 6.83 17.25
CA GLY A 364 9.36 7.88 16.23
C GLY A 364 9.67 7.43 14.80
N ALA A 365 9.62 6.15 14.49
CA ALA A 365 9.74 5.66 13.11
C ALA A 365 8.42 5.84 12.35
N PHE A 366 8.48 6.07 11.03
CA PHE A 366 7.30 6.36 10.20
C PHE A 366 6.21 5.28 10.25
N TYR A 367 6.61 4.00 10.37
CA TYR A 367 5.71 2.84 10.46
C TYR A 367 5.43 2.37 11.90
N LEU A 368 6.22 2.86 12.86
CA LEU A 368 6.24 2.41 14.25
C LEU A 368 6.56 3.61 15.17
N PRO A 369 5.62 4.57 15.34
CA PRO A 369 5.84 5.77 16.14
C PRO A 369 5.95 5.46 17.64
N TRP A 370 5.26 4.43 18.12
CA TRP A 370 5.43 3.84 19.45
C TRP A 370 5.74 2.34 19.36
N LYS A 371 6.34 1.78 20.42
CA LYS A 371 6.27 0.35 20.75
C LYS A 371 5.37 0.25 21.99
N ASP A 372 4.28 -0.47 21.88
CA ASP A 372 3.15 -0.43 22.82
C ASP A 372 2.15 -1.57 22.53
N THR A 373 1.05 -1.62 23.27
CA THR A 373 -0.06 -2.55 23.01
C THR A 373 -0.55 -2.53 21.57
N LEU A 374 -0.71 -1.35 20.94
CA LEU A 374 -1.26 -1.22 19.59
C LEU A 374 -0.36 -1.87 18.56
N SER A 375 0.92 -1.50 18.53
CA SER A 375 1.91 -2.00 17.58
C SER A 375 2.22 -3.49 17.75
N ASN A 376 2.17 -4.02 18.98
CA ASN A 376 2.32 -5.46 19.19
C ASN A 376 1.06 -6.23 18.79
N ALA A 377 -0.15 -5.67 18.95
CA ALA A 377 -1.39 -6.31 18.49
C ALA A 377 -1.58 -6.24 16.96
N ASP A 378 -1.16 -5.13 16.33
CA ASP A 378 -1.08 -4.95 14.87
C ASP A 378 -0.26 -6.06 14.22
N TYR A 379 0.93 -6.35 14.77
CA TYR A 379 1.81 -7.41 14.28
C TYR A 379 1.10 -8.78 14.14
N PHE A 380 0.40 -9.22 15.19
CA PHE A 380 -0.31 -10.50 15.18
C PHE A 380 -1.61 -10.44 14.35
N SER A 381 -2.23 -9.26 14.24
CA SER A 381 -3.38 -9.01 13.35
C SER A 381 -2.98 -9.16 11.87
N GLU A 382 -1.91 -8.51 11.42
CA GLU A 382 -1.44 -8.66 10.03
C GLU A 382 -0.90 -10.08 9.77
N TRP A 383 -0.20 -10.70 10.74
CA TRP A 383 0.26 -12.09 10.60
C TRP A 383 -0.91 -13.03 10.31
N LEU A 384 -1.96 -12.99 11.14
CA LEU A 384 -3.14 -13.84 10.97
C LEU A 384 -3.86 -13.55 9.65
N LEU A 385 -3.99 -12.27 9.28
CA LEU A 385 -4.56 -11.88 8.00
C LEU A 385 -3.76 -12.47 6.83
N LEU A 386 -2.45 -12.25 6.76
CA LEU A 386 -1.59 -12.76 5.69
C LEU A 386 -1.58 -14.29 5.63
N GLN A 387 -1.48 -14.97 6.77
CA GLN A 387 -1.57 -16.44 6.85
C GLN A 387 -2.92 -16.93 6.29
N SER A 388 -4.02 -16.25 6.63
CA SER A 388 -5.35 -16.59 6.14
C SER A 388 -5.53 -16.33 4.64
N LEU A 389 -4.91 -15.30 4.08
CA LEU A 389 -4.97 -14.97 2.65
C LEU A 389 -4.01 -15.83 1.81
N ASN A 390 -2.99 -16.43 2.43
CA ASN A 390 -2.03 -17.35 1.81
C ASN A 390 -2.55 -18.81 1.69
N ASN A 391 -3.87 -19.01 1.79
CA ASN A 391 -4.55 -20.32 1.90
C ASN A 391 -4.05 -21.27 3.00
N MET A 392 -3.26 -20.79 3.97
CA MET A 392 -2.68 -21.66 4.98
C MET A 392 -3.75 -22.19 5.95
N SER A 393 -3.41 -23.25 6.69
CA SER A 393 -4.22 -23.74 7.80
C SER A 393 -4.42 -22.63 8.84
N LEU A 394 -5.67 -22.47 9.29
CA LEU A 394 -6.02 -21.51 10.33
C LEU A 394 -5.91 -22.17 11.71
N PRO A 395 -5.60 -21.40 12.78
CA PRO A 395 -5.74 -21.85 14.16
C PRO A 395 -7.15 -22.39 14.40
N SER A 396 -7.30 -23.58 15.00
CA SER A 396 -8.61 -24.28 15.09
C SER A 396 -9.67 -23.59 15.96
N GLN A 397 -9.31 -22.47 16.59
CA GLN A 397 -10.16 -21.63 17.42
C GLN A 397 -10.74 -20.44 16.64
N LEU A 398 -10.21 -20.13 15.44
CA LEU A 398 -10.64 -19.00 14.60
C LEU A 398 -11.26 -19.49 13.30
N SER A 399 -12.34 -18.84 12.87
CA SER A 399 -12.81 -18.92 11.50
C SER A 399 -12.12 -17.87 10.62
N PHE A 400 -12.30 -17.95 9.30
CA PHE A 400 -11.73 -16.95 8.39
C PHE A 400 -12.37 -15.57 8.60
N GLU A 401 -13.69 -15.53 8.79
CA GLU A 401 -14.47 -14.33 9.10
C GLU A 401 -14.03 -13.71 10.44
N LYS A 402 -13.61 -14.53 11.41
CA LYS A 402 -13.07 -14.07 12.69
C LYS A 402 -11.71 -13.38 12.50
N ILE A 403 -10.82 -13.93 11.67
CA ILE A 403 -9.55 -13.27 11.31
C ILE A 403 -9.80 -11.93 10.58
N LEU A 404 -10.74 -11.89 9.64
CA LEU A 404 -11.14 -10.64 8.97
C LEU A 404 -11.75 -9.61 9.94
N SER A 405 -12.35 -10.04 11.04
CA SER A 405 -12.78 -9.17 12.14
C SER A 405 -11.60 -8.63 12.96
N LEU A 406 -10.54 -9.42 13.18
CA LEU A 406 -9.35 -8.99 13.93
C LEU A 406 -8.42 -8.09 13.11
N ALA A 407 -8.51 -8.11 11.78
CA ALA A 407 -7.81 -7.21 10.85
C ALA A 407 -8.08 -5.71 11.11
N LYS A 408 -9.16 -5.38 11.82
CA LYS A 408 -9.48 -4.03 12.31
C LYS A 408 -8.35 -3.41 13.15
N ILE A 409 -7.58 -4.21 13.90
CA ILE A 409 -6.44 -3.71 14.69
C ILE A 409 -5.38 -3.13 13.74
N HIS A 410 -5.03 -3.88 12.69
CA HIS A 410 -4.12 -3.43 11.64
C HIS A 410 -4.66 -2.21 10.89
N GLU A 411 -5.95 -2.18 10.53
CA GLU A 411 -6.59 -0.98 9.94
C GLU A 411 -6.41 0.28 10.82
N THR A 412 -6.68 0.16 12.13
CA THR A 412 -6.54 1.27 13.09
C THR A 412 -5.08 1.73 13.25
N HIS A 413 -4.10 0.82 13.27
CA HIS A 413 -2.68 1.18 13.25
C HIS A 413 -2.30 1.90 11.94
N MET A 414 -2.74 1.37 10.80
CA MET A 414 -2.44 1.91 9.48
C MET A 414 -3.06 3.29 9.23
N ASP A 415 -4.30 3.55 9.65
CA ASP A 415 -4.89 4.90 9.60
C ASP A 415 -4.11 5.89 10.49
N LEU A 416 -3.64 5.46 11.68
CA LEU A 416 -2.84 6.28 12.58
C LEU A 416 -1.45 6.63 11.99
N ILE A 417 -0.73 5.66 11.41
CA ILE A 417 0.60 5.91 10.82
C ILE A 417 0.53 6.60 9.45
N THR A 418 -0.56 6.44 8.69
CA THR A 418 -0.72 7.08 7.37
C THR A 418 -1.42 8.44 7.40
N ASN A 419 -1.57 9.04 8.59
CA ASN A 419 -2.16 10.35 8.83
C ASN A 419 -1.79 11.46 7.81
N GLU A 420 -2.61 12.53 7.78
CA GLU A 420 -2.52 13.63 6.81
C GLU A 420 -1.11 14.26 6.71
N VAL A 421 -0.34 14.32 7.81
CA VAL A 421 1.02 14.89 7.82
C VAL A 421 2.04 13.94 7.18
N ASN A 422 2.02 12.65 7.52
CA ASN A 422 2.84 11.65 6.84
C ASN A 422 2.46 11.52 5.36
N SER A 423 1.16 11.59 5.04
CA SER A 423 0.66 11.62 3.65
C SER A 423 1.22 12.81 2.85
N ALA A 424 1.17 14.02 3.42
CA ALA A 424 1.73 15.24 2.81
C ALA A 424 3.26 15.19 2.63
N ASN A 425 3.96 14.43 3.48
CA ASN A 425 5.42 14.30 3.43
C ASN A 425 5.91 13.16 2.51
N PHE A 426 5.15 12.06 2.38
CA PHE A 426 5.64 10.82 1.75
C PHE A 426 4.83 10.33 0.54
N GLY A 427 3.57 10.77 0.38
CA GLY A 427 2.79 10.51 -0.84
C GLY A 427 3.04 11.49 -1.98
N ALA A 428 3.78 12.58 -1.71
CA ALA A 428 3.82 13.75 -2.58
C ALA A 428 4.51 13.49 -3.92
N THR A 429 5.68 12.83 -3.90
CA THR A 429 6.44 12.50 -5.10
C THR A 429 5.69 11.52 -6.02
N LEU A 430 5.02 10.51 -5.45
CA LEU A 430 4.22 9.54 -6.20
C LEU A 430 3.03 10.20 -6.91
N LEU A 431 2.26 11.02 -6.19
CA LEU A 431 1.10 11.70 -6.76
C LEU A 431 1.50 12.78 -7.77
N ALA A 432 2.66 13.43 -7.59
CA ALA A 432 3.26 14.29 -8.61
C ALA A 432 3.62 13.51 -9.88
N HIS A 433 4.29 12.36 -9.77
CA HIS A 433 4.69 11.53 -10.90
C HIS A 433 3.48 10.99 -11.69
N LEU A 434 2.43 10.54 -10.99
CA LEU A 434 1.16 10.14 -11.59
C LEU A 434 0.51 11.29 -12.38
N THR A 435 0.45 12.50 -11.79
CA THR A 435 -0.16 13.67 -12.43
C THR A 435 0.63 14.15 -13.64
N ALA A 436 1.97 14.13 -13.55
CA ALA A 436 2.86 14.42 -14.67
C ALA A 436 2.70 13.40 -15.81
N SER A 437 2.44 12.13 -15.49
CA SER A 437 2.22 11.08 -16.48
C SER A 437 0.98 11.34 -17.33
N PHE A 438 -0.13 11.78 -16.71
CA PHE A 438 -1.33 12.20 -17.43
C PHE A 438 -1.12 13.48 -18.25
N GLU A 439 -0.42 14.49 -17.70
CA GLU A 439 -0.04 15.70 -18.46
C GLU A 439 0.76 15.33 -19.71
N GLN A 440 1.71 14.41 -19.60
CA GLN A 440 2.53 13.93 -20.72
C GLN A 440 1.69 13.24 -21.81
N ASN A 441 0.71 12.40 -21.43
CA ASN A 441 -0.22 11.78 -22.40
C ASN A 441 -1.15 12.83 -23.05
N ILE A 442 -1.59 13.84 -22.32
CA ILE A 442 -2.41 14.96 -22.85
C ILE A 442 -1.63 15.80 -23.86
N MET A 443 -0.40 16.20 -23.51
CA MET A 443 0.47 17.02 -24.37
C MET A 443 0.99 16.26 -25.60
N GLN A 444 0.94 14.93 -25.59
CA GLN A 444 1.54 14.05 -26.61
C GLN A 444 3.02 14.36 -26.91
N LYS A 445 3.74 14.83 -25.88
CA LYS A 445 5.15 15.23 -25.91
C LYS A 445 5.79 14.88 -24.56
N PRO A 446 7.06 14.43 -24.49
CA PRO A 446 7.75 14.19 -23.23
C PRO A 446 7.76 15.43 -22.33
N LEU A 447 7.48 15.25 -21.04
CA LEU A 447 7.39 16.36 -20.07
C LEU A 447 8.79 16.69 -19.51
N PRO A 448 9.23 17.96 -19.53
CA PRO A 448 10.57 18.33 -19.08
C PRO A 448 10.70 18.29 -17.55
N VAL A 449 11.19 17.16 -17.03
CA VAL A 449 11.66 17.01 -15.64
C VAL A 449 13.07 17.59 -15.45
N ALA A 450 13.39 17.99 -14.22
CA ALA A 450 14.75 18.39 -13.86
C ALA A 450 15.71 17.20 -13.89
N LYS A 451 16.98 17.48 -14.20
CA LYS A 451 18.06 16.49 -14.15
C LYS A 451 18.57 16.38 -12.71
N GLY A 452 18.66 15.17 -12.19
CA GLY A 452 19.19 14.86 -10.86
C GLY A 452 19.26 13.36 -10.64
N GLU A 453 19.32 12.94 -9.38
CA GLU A 453 18.97 11.57 -8.98
C GLU A 453 17.52 11.56 -8.51
N GLY A 454 16.76 10.52 -8.84
CA GLY A 454 15.37 10.36 -8.39
C GLY A 454 14.40 10.00 -9.54
N PRO A 455 13.09 9.91 -9.27
CA PRO A 455 12.14 9.40 -10.24
C PRO A 455 11.98 10.36 -11.43
N HIS A 456 12.11 9.81 -12.63
CA HIS A 456 11.90 10.48 -13.92
C HIS A 456 10.79 9.77 -14.69
N LEU A 457 10.07 10.50 -15.55
CA LEU A 457 9.13 9.88 -16.49
C LEU A 457 9.92 9.18 -17.60
N LEU A 458 10.17 7.88 -17.43
CA LEU A 458 10.86 7.03 -18.40
C LEU A 458 9.92 6.41 -19.45
N GLN A 459 8.61 6.41 -19.19
CA GLN A 459 7.57 6.09 -20.16
C GLN A 459 7.37 7.25 -21.15
N GLY A 460 7.07 6.95 -22.41
CA GLY A 460 6.78 7.98 -23.42
C GLY A 460 5.36 8.56 -23.33
N PRO A 461 5.06 9.61 -24.11
CA PRO A 461 3.72 10.22 -24.16
C PRO A 461 2.63 9.32 -24.76
N GLU A 462 3.02 8.31 -25.53
CA GLU A 462 2.13 7.27 -26.07
C GLU A 462 1.70 6.21 -25.05
N ASN A 463 2.28 6.19 -23.85
CA ASN A 463 1.97 5.20 -22.82
C ASN A 463 0.46 5.14 -22.47
N ARG A 464 -0.10 3.93 -22.50
CA ARG A 464 -1.51 3.62 -22.27
C ARG A 464 -1.77 2.91 -20.96
N LEU A 465 -0.84 2.08 -20.46
CA LEU A 465 -0.91 1.55 -19.09
C LEU A 465 0.37 1.81 -18.31
N LEU A 466 0.22 2.35 -17.10
CA LEU A 466 1.31 2.55 -16.16
C LEU A 466 1.00 1.87 -14.83
N TYR A 467 1.81 0.88 -14.46
CA TYR A 467 1.65 0.12 -13.21
C TYR A 467 2.67 0.55 -12.16
N TYR A 468 2.23 0.74 -10.92
CA TYR A 468 3.08 0.91 -9.75
C TYR A 468 2.83 -0.24 -8.78
N ALA A 469 3.84 -1.10 -8.57
CA ALA A 469 3.85 -2.01 -7.43
C ALA A 469 4.42 -1.29 -6.20
N ALA A 470 3.62 -1.23 -5.15
CA ALA A 470 3.87 -0.39 -3.98
C ALA A 470 3.34 -1.08 -2.70
N HIS A 471 3.34 -0.34 -1.60
CA HIS A 471 2.81 -0.78 -0.32
C HIS A 471 1.39 -0.24 -0.06
N ASP A 472 0.73 -0.85 0.91
CA ASP A 472 -0.47 -0.36 1.60
C ASP A 472 -0.40 1.13 1.95
N ILE A 473 0.70 1.57 2.58
CA ILE A 473 0.93 2.97 2.95
C ILE A 473 0.84 3.92 1.74
N ASN A 474 1.26 3.52 0.54
CA ASN A 474 1.23 4.41 -0.63
C ASN A 474 -0.20 4.63 -1.13
N LEU A 475 -1.04 3.58 -1.08
CA LEU A 475 -2.47 3.69 -1.39
C LEU A 475 -3.18 4.56 -0.35
N LEU A 476 -2.82 4.44 0.93
CA LEU A 476 -3.37 5.26 2.01
C LEU A 476 -2.88 6.73 1.98
N TYR A 477 -1.62 6.99 1.60
CA TYR A 477 -1.15 8.36 1.38
C TYR A 477 -1.93 9.03 0.24
N VAL A 478 -2.12 8.34 -0.90
CA VAL A 478 -2.91 8.86 -2.02
C VAL A 478 -4.39 9.00 -1.65
N ARG A 479 -4.95 8.07 -0.86
CA ARG A 479 -6.29 8.19 -0.25
C ARG A 479 -6.43 9.50 0.52
N ASN A 480 -5.52 9.77 1.46
CA ASN A 480 -5.63 10.91 2.37
C ASN A 480 -5.38 12.24 1.64
N LEU A 481 -4.40 12.29 0.73
CA LEU A 481 -4.12 13.47 -0.12
C LEU A 481 -5.32 13.87 -1.00
N LEU A 482 -6.04 12.90 -1.57
CA LEU A 482 -7.21 13.13 -2.44
C LEU A 482 -8.56 12.99 -1.71
N ARG A 483 -8.54 12.69 -0.41
CA ARG A 483 -9.69 12.43 0.49
C ARG A 483 -10.63 11.32 -0.02
N LEU A 484 -10.07 10.31 -0.67
CA LEU A 484 -10.78 9.17 -1.26
C LEU A 484 -11.44 8.30 -0.19
N GLN A 485 -12.58 7.69 -0.51
CA GLN A 485 -13.18 6.62 0.29
C GLN A 485 -13.71 5.52 -0.66
N TRP A 486 -13.56 4.26 -0.25
CA TRP A 486 -14.10 3.09 -0.96
C TRP A 486 -14.56 2.01 0.03
N TYR A 487 -15.45 1.14 -0.43
CA TYR A 487 -15.95 -0.05 0.25
C TYR A 487 -15.93 -1.18 -0.78
N THR A 488 -15.45 -2.38 -0.44
CA THR A 488 -15.48 -3.53 -1.38
C THR A 488 -16.00 -4.79 -0.71
N LYS A 489 -16.55 -5.70 -1.50
CA LYS A 489 -17.19 -6.94 -1.07
C LYS A 489 -16.27 -7.80 -0.18
N GLY A 490 -16.69 -8.02 1.06
CA GLY A 490 -16.00 -8.84 2.06
C GLY A 490 -14.89 -8.11 2.82
N TRP A 491 -14.49 -6.92 2.38
CA TRP A 491 -13.44 -6.13 3.00
C TRP A 491 -14.00 -5.02 3.89
N ARG A 492 -13.10 -4.46 4.70
CA ARG A 492 -13.40 -3.35 5.58
C ARG A 492 -13.27 -2.01 4.83
N PRO A 493 -13.89 -0.92 5.33
CA PRO A 493 -13.88 0.36 4.64
C PRO A 493 -12.44 0.85 4.41
N HIS A 494 -12.15 1.33 3.20
CA HIS A 494 -10.87 1.96 2.84
C HIS A 494 -9.62 1.05 2.95
N GLN A 495 -9.81 -0.26 3.10
CA GLN A 495 -8.72 -1.21 3.36
C GLN A 495 -7.82 -1.40 2.12
N PRO A 496 -6.48 -1.24 2.24
CA PRO A 496 -5.53 -1.54 1.17
C PRO A 496 -5.18 -3.05 1.19
N VAL A 497 -6.01 -3.84 0.51
CA VAL A 497 -5.88 -5.31 0.50
C VAL A 497 -4.68 -5.77 -0.34
N PRO A 498 -4.06 -6.95 -0.08
CA PRO A 498 -2.96 -7.45 -0.91
C PRO A 498 -3.40 -7.63 -2.37
N GLY A 499 -2.62 -7.10 -3.32
CA GLY A 499 -3.00 -7.04 -4.73
C GLY A 499 -4.17 -6.10 -5.06
N GLY A 500 -4.67 -5.32 -4.09
CA GLY A 500 -5.67 -4.27 -4.30
C GLY A 500 -5.09 -3.08 -5.06
N MET A 501 -5.95 -2.35 -5.78
CA MET A 501 -5.53 -1.37 -6.79
C MET A 501 -6.37 -0.10 -6.78
N LEU A 502 -5.74 1.07 -6.64
CA LEU A 502 -6.31 2.35 -7.07
C LEU A 502 -6.04 2.51 -8.57
N VAL A 503 -7.11 2.61 -9.36
CA VAL A 503 -7.04 2.67 -10.83
C VAL A 503 -7.58 4.00 -11.32
N PHE A 504 -6.68 4.85 -11.79
CA PHE A 504 -6.96 6.16 -12.37
C PHE A 504 -7.08 6.02 -13.89
N GLU A 505 -8.18 6.47 -14.46
CA GLU A 505 -8.43 6.45 -15.91
C GLU A 505 -8.46 7.89 -16.42
N LEU A 506 -7.57 8.24 -17.35
CA LEU A 506 -7.65 9.49 -18.10
C LEU A 506 -8.51 9.26 -19.35
N HIS A 507 -9.55 10.07 -19.50
CA HIS A 507 -10.43 10.09 -20.67
C HIS A 507 -10.38 11.43 -21.38
N ALA A 508 -10.69 11.42 -22.68
CA ALA A 508 -10.94 12.59 -23.50
C ALA A 508 -12.38 12.55 -24.04
N THR A 509 -13.12 13.64 -23.86
CA THR A 509 -14.43 13.83 -24.49
C THR A 509 -14.25 13.95 -26.01
N PRO A 510 -15.04 13.24 -26.84
CA PRO A 510 -14.95 13.35 -28.29
C PRO A 510 -15.15 14.79 -28.77
N THR A 511 -14.20 15.31 -29.54
CA THR A 511 -14.33 16.61 -30.21
C THR A 511 -15.46 16.53 -31.23
N LYS A 512 -16.56 17.27 -31.01
CA LYS A 512 -17.66 17.37 -31.98
C LYS A 512 -17.11 17.86 -33.32
N GLY A 513 -17.07 16.97 -34.30
CA GLY A 513 -16.37 17.22 -35.57
C GLY A 513 -16.91 18.43 -36.31
N ASN A 514 -16.15 19.54 -36.29
CA ASN A 514 -16.43 20.68 -37.16
C ASN A 514 -16.38 20.19 -38.62
N LYS A 515 -17.43 20.49 -39.39
CA LYS A 515 -17.50 20.11 -40.80
C LYS A 515 -16.28 20.67 -41.54
N GLN A 516 -15.59 19.77 -42.24
CA GLN A 516 -14.26 19.96 -42.79
C GLN A 516 -14.20 21.10 -43.82
N THR A 517 -13.88 22.32 -43.36
CA THR A 517 -13.47 23.45 -44.21
C THR A 517 -11.96 23.40 -44.39
N SER A 518 -11.49 23.17 -45.61
CA SER A 518 -10.07 22.95 -45.94
C SER A 518 -9.14 24.08 -45.50
N PRO A 519 -7.92 23.79 -45.01
CA PRO A 519 -6.97 24.82 -44.61
C PRO A 519 -6.40 25.56 -45.83
N THR A 520 -6.69 26.86 -45.94
CA THR A 520 -5.98 27.75 -46.87
C THR A 520 -4.64 28.17 -46.28
N THR A 521 -3.56 27.93 -47.02
CA THR A 521 -2.17 28.20 -46.64
C THR A 521 -1.90 29.67 -46.27
N SER A 522 -1.19 29.91 -45.17
CA SER A 522 -0.51 31.18 -44.90
C SER A 522 0.93 30.97 -44.41
N GLU A 523 1.80 31.89 -44.82
CA GLU A 523 3.27 31.79 -44.84
C GLU A 523 3.95 31.56 -43.47
N TYR A 524 4.86 30.57 -43.39
CA TYR A 524 5.92 30.57 -42.37
C TYR A 524 6.96 31.64 -42.71
N ARG A 525 7.35 32.48 -41.73
CA ARG A 525 8.57 33.30 -41.80
C ARG A 525 9.59 32.86 -40.78
N ASN A 526 10.81 32.63 -41.25
CA ASN A 526 11.97 32.29 -40.40
C ASN A 526 12.42 33.50 -39.58
N LEU A 527 12.76 33.29 -38.32
CA LEU A 527 13.67 34.14 -37.56
C LEU A 527 14.52 33.29 -36.62
N LYS A 528 15.85 33.35 -36.78
CA LYS A 528 16.80 32.70 -35.87
C LYS A 528 17.23 33.69 -34.79
N SER A 529 17.19 33.27 -33.53
CA SER A 529 18.06 33.80 -32.47
C SER A 529 18.56 32.60 -31.63
N ALA A 530 19.51 32.83 -30.73
CA ALA A 530 20.20 31.74 -30.03
C ALA A 530 20.40 32.05 -28.54
N GLY A 531 20.40 30.99 -27.74
CA GLY A 531 21.19 30.95 -26.51
C GLY A 531 20.58 31.61 -25.25
N ARG A 532 19.42 31.13 -24.80
CA ARG A 532 19.02 31.07 -23.39
C ARG A 532 17.98 29.96 -23.21
N VAL A 533 18.12 29.16 -22.16
CA VAL A 533 17.02 28.25 -21.73
C VAL A 533 16.07 29.10 -20.91
N SER A 534 15.08 29.67 -21.59
CA SER A 534 13.96 30.34 -20.99
C SER A 534 12.82 29.34 -20.81
N TRP A 535 12.03 29.46 -19.74
CA TRP A 535 10.80 28.68 -19.56
C TRP A 535 9.63 29.30 -20.34
N ASP A 536 9.90 29.75 -21.56
CA ASP A 536 8.89 30.21 -22.51
C ASP A 536 8.18 28.98 -23.08
N VAL A 537 7.16 28.54 -22.35
CA VAL A 537 6.14 27.61 -22.86
C VAL A 537 5.49 28.27 -24.08
N GLU A 538 5.72 27.72 -25.28
CA GLU A 538 5.01 28.14 -26.49
C GLU A 538 3.50 28.10 -26.22
N GLU A 539 2.82 29.23 -26.40
CA GLU A 539 1.45 29.41 -25.92
C GLU A 539 0.42 28.60 -26.74
N ALA A 540 -0.77 28.42 -26.13
CA ALA A 540 -1.96 27.83 -26.74
C ALA A 540 -1.88 26.34 -27.12
N VAL A 541 -1.82 25.47 -26.09
CA VAL A 541 -2.96 24.54 -25.94
C VAL A 541 -4.06 25.34 -25.25
N ASP A 542 -5.18 25.56 -25.93
CA ASP A 542 -6.25 26.43 -25.42
C ASP A 542 -6.89 25.89 -24.14
N ASN A 543 -7.43 26.79 -23.32
CA ASN A 543 -8.08 26.42 -22.07
C ASN A 543 -9.28 25.48 -22.31
N GLU A 544 -9.94 25.60 -23.46
CA GLU A 544 -10.99 24.67 -23.92
C GLU A 544 -10.47 23.24 -24.15
N ASP A 545 -9.24 23.08 -24.66
CA ASP A 545 -8.69 21.78 -25.04
C ASP A 545 -8.16 20.98 -23.84
N THR A 546 -7.91 21.62 -22.70
CA THR A 546 -7.66 20.89 -21.43
C THR A 546 -8.96 20.42 -20.77
N ASN A 547 -10.07 21.15 -20.94
CA ASN A 547 -11.35 20.84 -20.32
C ASN A 547 -12.10 19.66 -20.96
N ARG A 548 -11.71 19.20 -22.16
CA ARG A 548 -12.22 17.92 -22.69
C ARG A 548 -11.70 16.70 -21.94
N PHE A 549 -10.58 16.83 -21.21
CA PHE A 549 -9.96 15.73 -20.46
C PHE A 549 -10.49 15.65 -19.02
N TYR A 550 -10.70 14.42 -18.55
CA TYR A 550 -11.16 14.15 -17.20
C TYR A 550 -10.57 12.84 -16.66
N VAL A 551 -10.42 12.80 -15.34
CA VAL A 551 -10.00 11.62 -14.58
C VAL A 551 -11.24 10.93 -14.03
N LYS A 552 -11.26 9.60 -14.13
CA LYS A 552 -12.12 8.71 -13.36
C LYS A 552 -11.24 7.90 -12.42
N LEU A 553 -11.77 7.50 -11.27
CA LEU A 553 -11.01 6.73 -10.28
C LEU A 553 -11.85 5.57 -9.77
N TYR A 554 -11.21 4.43 -9.63
CA TYR A 554 -11.79 3.18 -9.15
C TYR A 554 -10.88 2.55 -8.11
N PHE A 555 -11.45 1.75 -7.22
CA PHE A 555 -10.70 0.77 -6.44
C PHE A 555 -11.10 -0.63 -6.91
N VAL A 556 -10.10 -1.46 -7.24
CA VAL A 556 -10.28 -2.83 -7.73
C VAL A 556 -9.63 -3.81 -6.76
N ALA A 557 -10.38 -4.82 -6.35
CA ALA A 557 -9.93 -5.82 -5.38
C ALA A 557 -10.64 -7.16 -5.56
N ALA A 558 -9.88 -8.26 -5.50
CA ALA A 558 -10.45 -9.59 -5.27
C ALA A 558 -11.00 -9.66 -3.84
N SER A 559 -12.11 -10.37 -3.60
CA SER A 559 -12.68 -10.55 -2.26
C SER A 559 -11.75 -11.42 -1.36
N PRO A 560 -11.95 -11.45 -0.03
CA PRO A 560 -11.12 -12.26 0.86
C PRO A 560 -11.08 -13.73 0.46
N GLU A 561 -12.20 -14.27 0.00
CA GLU A 561 -12.33 -15.64 -0.47
C GLU A 561 -11.57 -15.85 -1.80
N GLN A 562 -11.72 -14.93 -2.76
CA GLN A 562 -11.01 -14.99 -4.05
C GLN A 562 -9.48 -14.97 -3.85
N ILE A 563 -8.98 -14.11 -2.94
CA ILE A 563 -7.57 -14.11 -2.55
C ILE A 563 -7.20 -15.42 -1.85
N ARG A 564 -7.94 -15.84 -0.82
CA ARG A 564 -7.61 -17.06 -0.05
C ARG A 564 -7.60 -18.31 -0.93
N ASN A 565 -8.56 -18.47 -1.83
CA ASN A 565 -8.67 -19.64 -2.70
C ASN A 565 -7.62 -19.63 -3.83
N GLY A 566 -7.18 -18.44 -4.28
CA GLY A 566 -6.42 -18.29 -5.52
C GLY A 566 -7.33 -18.41 -6.76
N ASP A 567 -8.56 -17.93 -6.66
CA ASP A 567 -9.60 -18.15 -7.67
C ASP A 567 -9.24 -17.54 -9.04
N GLU A 568 -9.74 -18.17 -10.12
CA GLU A 568 -9.73 -17.58 -11.46
C GLU A 568 -10.81 -16.49 -11.57
N LEU A 569 -10.41 -15.34 -12.13
CA LEU A 569 -11.26 -14.15 -12.21
C LEU A 569 -11.88 -14.04 -13.60
N SER A 570 -13.20 -14.15 -13.68
CA SER A 570 -14.00 -14.12 -14.92
C SER A 570 -15.13 -13.07 -14.81
N PRO A 571 -16.00 -12.87 -15.82
CA PRO A 571 -17.18 -12.00 -15.67
C PRO A 571 -18.15 -12.48 -14.57
N GLU A 572 -18.26 -13.81 -14.39
CA GLU A 572 -19.07 -14.46 -13.37
C GLU A 572 -18.41 -14.42 -11.98
N ASN A 573 -17.10 -14.67 -11.92
CA ASN A 573 -16.29 -14.57 -10.70
C ASN A 573 -15.42 -13.31 -10.68
N ARG A 574 -16.03 -12.16 -10.98
CA ARG A 574 -15.29 -10.90 -11.10
C ARG A 574 -14.72 -10.42 -9.75
N PRO A 575 -13.56 -9.77 -9.73
CA PRO A 575 -13.16 -8.95 -8.60
C PRO A 575 -14.16 -7.79 -8.45
N ASP A 576 -14.18 -7.17 -7.26
CA ASP A 576 -14.94 -5.95 -7.07
C ASP A 576 -14.23 -4.77 -7.76
N ARG A 577 -15.01 -3.87 -8.38
CA ARG A 577 -14.53 -2.63 -8.99
C ARG A 577 -15.54 -1.55 -8.65
N VAL A 578 -15.22 -0.75 -7.64
CA VAL A 578 -16.06 0.33 -7.15
C VAL A 578 -15.54 1.67 -7.65
N GLN A 579 -16.46 2.56 -8.03
CA GLN A 579 -16.12 3.93 -8.40
C GLN A 579 -15.77 4.72 -7.14
N VAL A 580 -14.68 5.49 -7.21
CA VAL A 580 -14.13 6.27 -6.10
C VAL A 580 -14.16 7.73 -6.49
N THR A 581 -14.82 8.54 -5.67
CA THR A 581 -14.91 9.99 -5.89
C THR A 581 -13.72 10.71 -5.26
N ILE A 582 -13.21 11.73 -5.95
CA ILE A 582 -12.31 12.74 -5.42
C ILE A 582 -13.21 13.92 -4.99
N PRO A 583 -13.48 14.14 -3.68
CA PRO A 583 -14.57 15.03 -3.24
C PRO A 583 -14.40 16.50 -3.63
N SER A 584 -13.20 16.92 -4.03
CA SER A 584 -12.88 18.29 -4.43
C SER A 584 -13.03 18.56 -5.94
N CYS A 585 -13.39 17.56 -6.76
CA CYS A 585 -13.56 17.75 -8.21
C CYS A 585 -14.47 16.75 -8.93
N SER A 586 -14.93 15.67 -8.28
CA SER A 586 -15.77 14.67 -8.92
C SER A 586 -17.23 15.12 -8.99
N GLU A 587 -17.70 15.40 -10.20
CA GLU A 587 -19.04 15.92 -10.49
C GLU A 587 -19.83 14.87 -11.29
N GLU A 588 -21.16 14.81 -11.07
CA GLU A 588 -22.08 14.02 -11.88
C GLU A 588 -22.46 14.78 -13.16
N ILE A 589 -22.23 14.16 -14.31
CA ILE A 589 -22.42 14.73 -15.64
C ILE A 589 -23.48 13.92 -16.39
N ASP A 590 -24.52 14.58 -16.90
CA ASP A 590 -25.44 14.01 -17.88
C ASP A 590 -24.69 13.76 -19.19
N VAL A 591 -24.66 12.50 -19.64
CA VAL A 591 -23.97 12.08 -20.88
C VAL A 591 -24.93 11.84 -22.04
N GLY A 592 -26.23 12.05 -21.85
CA GLY A 592 -27.29 11.75 -22.80
C GLY A 592 -28.06 10.48 -22.46
N ASP A 593 -29.21 10.31 -23.12
CA ASP A 593 -30.10 9.13 -23.07
C ASP A 593 -30.52 8.68 -21.65
N GLY A 594 -30.43 9.58 -20.66
CA GLY A 594 -30.77 9.32 -19.26
C GLY A 594 -29.67 8.64 -18.45
N ALA A 595 -28.46 8.51 -19.00
CA ALA A 595 -27.28 8.04 -18.29
C ALA A 595 -26.49 9.22 -17.70
N THR A 596 -25.91 9.01 -16.51
CA THR A 596 -24.99 9.95 -15.88
C THR A 596 -23.62 9.30 -15.65
N ASP A 597 -22.57 10.11 -15.56
CA ASP A 597 -21.20 9.68 -15.36
C ASP A 597 -20.48 10.60 -14.36
N VAL A 598 -19.66 10.03 -13.47
CA VAL A 598 -18.93 10.79 -12.45
C VAL A 598 -17.50 11.05 -12.93
N ARG A 599 -17.13 12.34 -13.00
CA ARG A 599 -15.91 12.82 -13.67
C ARG A 599 -15.21 13.89 -12.85
N CYS A 600 -13.88 13.84 -12.77
CA CYS A 600 -13.06 14.95 -12.28
C CYS A 600 -12.36 15.64 -13.47
N PRO A 601 -12.74 16.87 -13.87
CA PRO A 601 -12.06 17.58 -14.96
C PRO A 601 -10.57 17.70 -14.69
N PHE A 602 -9.71 17.38 -15.66
CA PHE A 602 -8.27 17.24 -15.40
C PHE A 602 -7.60 18.60 -15.09
N SER A 603 -8.14 19.70 -15.62
CA SER A 603 -7.78 21.06 -15.24
C SER A 603 -8.04 21.33 -13.74
N THR A 604 -9.18 20.86 -13.20
CA THR A 604 -9.49 20.90 -11.76
C THR A 604 -8.61 19.93 -10.96
N PHE A 605 -8.34 18.73 -11.48
CA PHE A 605 -7.42 17.76 -10.86
C PHE A 605 -6.04 18.39 -10.64
N LYS A 606 -5.40 18.95 -11.68
CA LYS A 606 -4.10 19.65 -11.55
C LYS A 606 -4.13 20.78 -10.52
N LYS A 607 -5.21 21.57 -10.46
CA LYS A 607 -5.39 22.64 -9.46
C LYS A 607 -5.61 22.11 -8.04
N LEU A 608 -6.09 20.88 -7.87
CA LEU A 608 -6.12 20.18 -6.58
C LEU A 608 -4.70 19.72 -6.20
N ILE A 609 -3.98 19.06 -7.12
CA ILE A 609 -2.61 18.55 -6.86
C ILE A 609 -1.67 19.68 -6.42
N GLY A 610 -1.66 20.82 -7.12
CA GLY A 610 -0.86 21.99 -6.72
C GLY A 610 -1.25 22.64 -5.38
N LYS A 611 -2.37 22.27 -4.76
CA LYS A 611 -2.80 22.74 -3.43
C LYS A 611 -2.64 21.67 -2.34
N THR A 612 -2.77 20.41 -2.72
CA THR A 612 -2.65 19.23 -1.85
C THR A 612 -1.20 18.86 -1.58
N LEU A 613 -0.30 19.04 -2.54
CA LEU A 613 1.10 18.65 -2.38
C LEU A 613 1.89 19.67 -1.57
N LYS A 614 2.76 19.18 -0.68
CA LYS A 614 3.81 19.97 -0.06
C LYS A 614 5.04 19.94 -0.97
N HIS A 615 5.26 21.01 -1.74
CA HIS A 615 6.24 21.06 -2.84
C HIS A 615 7.67 20.68 -2.44
N VAL A 616 8.11 21.07 -1.23
CA VAL A 616 9.42 20.71 -0.66
C VAL A 616 9.57 19.20 -0.39
N CYS A 617 8.48 18.44 -0.36
CA CYS A 617 8.47 16.98 -0.27
C CYS A 617 8.38 16.28 -1.63
N VAL A 618 8.35 17.02 -2.74
CA VAL A 618 8.44 16.44 -4.09
C VAL A 618 9.91 16.34 -4.47
N ALA A 619 10.34 15.16 -4.95
CA ALA A 619 11.70 14.93 -5.44
C ALA A 619 12.13 16.00 -6.46
N GLU A 620 13.41 16.39 -6.45
CA GLU A 620 13.92 17.54 -7.22
C GLU A 620 13.65 17.42 -8.73
N THR A 621 13.70 16.20 -9.28
CA THR A 621 13.36 15.88 -10.67
C THR A 621 11.95 16.34 -11.07
N LEU A 622 10.96 16.22 -10.17
CA LEU A 622 9.56 16.54 -10.38
C LEU A 622 9.15 17.92 -9.84
N ARG A 623 10.00 18.56 -9.02
CA ARG A 623 9.67 19.84 -8.35
C ARG A 623 9.26 20.96 -9.32
N PRO A 624 9.93 21.19 -10.48
CA PRO A 624 9.51 22.23 -11.43
C PRO A 624 8.12 21.99 -12.04
N PHE A 625 7.72 20.73 -12.23
CA PHE A 625 6.36 20.40 -12.68
C PHE A 625 5.33 20.81 -11.63
N VAL A 626 5.56 20.46 -10.35
CA VAL A 626 4.61 20.77 -9.28
C VAL A 626 4.57 22.27 -8.98
N ASP A 627 5.71 22.96 -8.99
CA ASP A 627 5.78 24.43 -8.89
C ASP A 627 4.92 25.12 -9.97
N SER A 628 4.94 24.62 -11.21
CA SER A 628 4.12 25.15 -12.30
C SER A 628 2.60 25.05 -12.06
N LEU A 629 2.13 24.16 -11.17
CA LEU A 629 0.71 23.98 -10.86
C LEU A 629 0.14 25.11 -9.96
N THR A 630 1.00 25.86 -9.25
CA THR A 630 0.58 26.94 -8.35
C THR A 630 0.63 28.33 -8.98
N HIS A 631 1.42 28.49 -10.05
CA HIS A 631 1.56 29.74 -10.79
C HIS A 631 0.36 29.97 -11.73
N GLU A 632 -0.78 30.37 -11.18
CA GLU A 632 -1.82 31.02 -11.99
C GLU A 632 -1.21 32.28 -12.64
N LYS A 633 -1.15 32.31 -13.98
CA LYS A 633 -0.76 33.51 -14.76
C LYS A 633 -1.66 34.66 -14.35
N VAL A 634 -1.15 35.58 -13.52
CA VAL A 634 -1.84 36.85 -13.23
C VAL A 634 -1.83 37.70 -14.49
N THR A 635 -2.86 37.54 -15.32
CA THR A 635 -3.08 38.34 -16.53
C THR A 635 -3.43 39.78 -16.12
N ASN A 636 -2.40 40.61 -15.94
CA ASN A 636 -2.49 42.01 -15.51
C ASN A 636 -3.12 42.95 -16.57
N ASN A 637 -4.32 42.62 -17.06
CA ASN A 637 -5.16 43.49 -17.89
C ASN A 637 -5.97 44.47 -17.02
N SER A 638 -5.32 45.10 -16.05
CA SER A 638 -5.91 46.12 -15.18
C SER A 638 -4.83 47.05 -14.62
N THR A 639 -4.53 48.14 -15.34
CA THR A 639 -3.60 49.19 -14.89
C THR A 639 -4.15 49.91 -13.66
N PRO A 640 -3.54 49.78 -12.46
CA PRO A 640 -4.04 50.43 -11.25
C PRO A 640 -3.39 51.81 -11.11
N THR A 641 -3.97 52.84 -11.73
CA THR A 641 -3.53 54.23 -11.55
C THR A 641 -3.97 54.75 -10.16
N ALA A 642 -3.26 54.32 -9.11
CA ALA A 642 -3.56 54.62 -7.71
C ALA A 642 -2.34 55.19 -6.98
N THR A 643 -2.07 56.48 -7.17
CA THR A 643 -0.95 57.17 -6.52
C THR A 643 -1.20 57.36 -5.01
N ILE A 644 -0.61 56.49 -4.19
CA ILE A 644 -0.55 56.66 -2.73
C ILE A 644 0.88 57.02 -2.35
N LYS A 645 1.06 58.19 -1.72
CA LYS A 645 2.32 58.59 -1.10
C LYS A 645 2.48 57.90 0.25
N MET A 646 3.68 57.42 0.56
CA MET A 646 4.14 57.26 1.94
C MET A 646 5.65 57.53 2.05
N ASP A 647 6.15 57.64 3.27
CA ASP A 647 7.19 58.63 3.59
C ASP A 647 8.66 58.20 3.43
N GLN A 648 9.54 59.19 3.42
CA GLN A 648 10.99 58.99 3.42
C GLN A 648 11.52 58.52 4.78
N VAL A 649 12.32 57.44 4.80
CA VAL A 649 13.27 57.18 5.90
C VAL A 649 14.64 56.76 5.35
N ARG A 650 15.51 57.77 5.25
CA ARG A 650 16.99 57.78 5.24
C ARG A 650 17.79 56.53 4.83
N ASP A 651 18.65 56.76 3.85
CA ASP A 651 19.81 55.94 3.50
C ASP A 651 20.83 55.80 4.65
N VAL A 652 21.60 54.70 4.61
CA VAL A 652 22.93 54.60 5.23
C VAL A 652 23.89 54.02 4.19
N GLU A 653 24.96 54.76 3.89
CA GLU A 653 25.95 54.43 2.88
C GLU A 653 27.12 53.63 3.50
N VAL A 654 27.51 52.51 2.87
CA VAL A 654 28.74 51.76 3.21
C VAL A 654 29.48 51.42 1.92
N SER A 655 30.81 51.47 1.97
CA SER A 655 31.66 51.73 0.80
C SER A 655 32.08 50.49 -0.01
N LYS A 656 32.37 50.76 -1.29
CA LYS A 656 32.87 49.82 -2.29
C LYS A 656 34.36 49.53 -2.07
N VAL A 657 34.75 48.25 -2.08
CA VAL A 657 36.16 47.82 -2.02
C VAL A 657 36.58 47.22 -3.36
N ASP A 658 37.77 47.58 -3.83
CA ASP A 658 38.36 47.14 -5.08
C ASP A 658 39.23 45.88 -4.86
N THR A 659 39.36 45.00 -5.86
CA THR A 659 40.14 43.76 -5.76
C THR A 659 41.05 43.54 -6.96
N GLY A 660 42.37 43.58 -6.70
CA GLY A 660 43.40 43.52 -7.73
C GLY A 660 43.70 42.12 -8.28
N LYS A 661 44.38 42.07 -9.43
CA LYS A 661 44.85 40.82 -10.05
C LYS A 661 46.00 40.17 -9.25
N PRO A 662 46.06 38.83 -9.15
CA PRO A 662 47.17 38.11 -8.53
C PRO A 662 48.45 38.10 -9.41
N SER A 663 49.59 37.81 -8.78
CA SER A 663 50.91 37.72 -9.43
C SER A 663 51.24 36.27 -9.91
N PRO A 664 52.24 36.09 -10.80
CA PRO A 664 52.47 34.79 -11.46
C PRO A 664 52.88 33.63 -10.55
N GLU A 665 53.53 33.91 -9.42
CA GLU A 665 54.07 32.85 -8.54
C GLU A 665 52.98 32.07 -7.79
N ALA A 666 51.79 32.66 -7.61
CA ALA A 666 50.65 31.99 -6.99
C ALA A 666 50.06 30.85 -7.86
N ALA A 667 50.21 30.93 -9.19
CA ALA A 667 49.62 29.96 -10.11
C ALA A 667 50.28 28.57 -10.01
N ALA A 668 51.61 28.53 -9.89
CA ALA A 668 52.37 27.27 -9.84
C ALA A 668 52.05 26.43 -8.59
N ALA A 669 51.88 27.08 -7.43
CA ALA A 669 51.46 26.40 -6.20
C ALA A 669 50.03 25.85 -6.28
N PHE A 670 49.16 26.52 -7.06
CA PHE A 670 47.78 26.10 -7.24
C PHE A 670 47.68 24.85 -8.14
N GLU A 671 48.45 24.77 -9.25
CA GLU A 671 48.47 23.57 -10.10
C GLU A 671 48.96 22.32 -9.36
N VAL A 672 50.07 22.41 -8.60
CA VAL A 672 50.60 21.25 -7.85
C VAL A 672 49.59 20.76 -6.81
N SER A 673 48.85 21.67 -6.18
CA SER A 673 47.75 21.34 -5.28
C SER A 673 46.59 20.65 -6.03
N LEU A 674 46.22 21.17 -7.21
CA LEU A 674 45.16 20.60 -8.04
C LEU A 674 45.49 19.16 -8.49
N TRP A 675 46.70 18.92 -8.99
CA TRP A 675 47.16 17.59 -9.41
C TRP A 675 47.25 16.60 -8.24
N THR A 676 47.62 17.07 -7.05
CA THR A 676 47.64 16.23 -5.84
C THR A 676 46.22 15.80 -5.44
N VAL A 677 45.25 16.74 -5.45
CA VAL A 677 43.84 16.44 -5.19
C VAL A 677 43.27 15.51 -6.27
N PHE A 678 43.57 15.75 -7.55
CA PHE A 678 43.15 14.87 -8.65
C PHE A 678 43.72 13.45 -8.51
N GLY A 679 44.98 13.30 -8.09
CA GLY A 679 45.60 12.01 -7.81
C GLY A 679 44.90 11.25 -6.69
N VAL A 680 44.55 11.93 -5.59
CA VAL A 680 43.77 11.35 -4.48
C VAL A 680 42.36 10.96 -4.91
N LEU A 681 41.68 11.80 -5.71
CA LEU A 681 40.34 11.49 -6.25
C LEU A 681 40.37 10.30 -7.22
N ILE A 682 41.39 10.19 -8.07
CA ILE A 682 41.59 9.04 -8.96
C ILE A 682 41.86 7.76 -8.15
N LEU A 683 42.70 7.83 -7.09
CA LEU A 683 42.90 6.68 -6.19
C LEU A 683 41.59 6.27 -5.50
N GLY A 684 40.82 7.24 -5.01
CA GLY A 684 39.50 7.01 -4.43
C GLY A 684 38.54 6.36 -5.41
N PHE A 685 38.51 6.82 -6.67
CA PHE A 685 37.69 6.24 -7.73
C PHE A 685 38.13 4.81 -8.10
N ILE A 686 39.44 4.53 -8.12
CA ILE A 686 39.97 3.17 -8.32
C ILE A 686 39.58 2.25 -7.14
N VAL A 687 39.67 2.72 -5.90
CA VAL A 687 39.21 1.97 -4.72
C VAL A 687 37.70 1.73 -4.76
N LEU A 688 36.91 2.70 -5.22
CA LEU A 688 35.47 2.54 -5.43
C LEU A 688 35.15 1.56 -6.55
N LEU A 689 35.87 1.59 -7.68
CA LEU A 689 35.75 0.61 -8.76
C LEU A 689 36.12 -0.80 -8.29
N ILE A 690 37.15 -0.95 -7.46
CA ILE A 690 37.52 -2.23 -6.85
C ILE A 690 36.44 -2.70 -5.87
N ARG A 691 35.94 -1.82 -4.97
CA ARG A 691 34.80 -2.16 -4.09
C ARG A 691 33.54 -2.52 -4.88
N HIS A 692 33.27 -1.86 -6.01
CA HIS A 692 32.13 -2.14 -6.88
C HIS A 692 32.31 -3.44 -7.67
N ALA A 693 33.53 -3.76 -8.14
CA ALA A 693 33.85 -5.03 -8.78
C ALA A 693 33.73 -6.21 -7.80
N VAL A 694 34.24 -6.05 -6.58
CA VAL A 694 34.05 -7.00 -5.48
C VAL A 694 32.57 -7.13 -5.13
N LYS A 695 31.84 -6.02 -4.96
CA LYS A 695 30.39 -6.04 -4.70
C LYS A 695 29.62 -6.77 -5.81
N ARG A 696 29.93 -6.55 -7.09
CA ARG A 696 29.35 -7.29 -8.22
C ARG A 696 29.70 -8.79 -8.19
N HIS A 697 30.88 -9.17 -7.72
CA HIS A 697 31.23 -10.58 -7.53
C HIS A 697 30.40 -11.19 -6.40
N THR A 698 30.27 -10.50 -5.25
CA THR A 698 29.43 -10.92 -4.14
C THR A 698 27.95 -10.97 -4.54
N GLU A 699 27.44 -10.00 -5.32
CA GLU A 699 26.06 -9.98 -5.81
C GLU A 699 25.78 -11.11 -6.81
N ARG A 700 26.76 -11.49 -7.66
CA ARG A 700 26.67 -12.72 -8.48
C ARG A 700 26.73 -14.02 -7.67
N GLN A 701 27.09 -13.96 -6.39
CA GLN A 701 27.00 -15.09 -5.45
C GLN A 701 25.80 -14.99 -4.51
N LYS A 702 25.24 -13.78 -4.31
CA LYS A 702 24.05 -13.51 -3.48
C LYS A 702 22.74 -13.69 -4.25
N TYR A 703 22.74 -13.40 -5.55
CA TYR A 703 21.64 -13.69 -6.47
C TYR A 703 22.06 -14.86 -7.36
N GLY A 704 21.75 -16.08 -6.89
CA GLY A 704 21.98 -17.30 -7.65
C GLY A 704 21.25 -17.28 -8.99
N SER A 705 21.89 -17.73 -10.05
CA SER A 705 21.26 -17.86 -11.36
C SER A 705 20.14 -18.90 -11.31
N ILE A 706 18.89 -18.47 -11.52
CA ILE A 706 17.81 -19.38 -11.91
C ILE A 706 18.29 -20.12 -13.18
N PRO A 707 18.28 -21.47 -13.22
CA PRO A 707 18.66 -22.19 -14.41
C PRO A 707 17.56 -22.04 -15.47
N MET A 708 17.71 -21.04 -16.36
CA MET A 708 17.10 -21.14 -17.68
C MET A 708 17.60 -22.43 -18.31
N GLN A 709 16.68 -23.35 -18.66
CA GLN A 709 17.02 -24.47 -19.53
C GLN A 709 17.41 -23.92 -20.90
N MET A 710 18.72 -23.79 -21.12
CA MET A 710 19.30 -23.63 -22.45
C MET A 710 19.13 -24.94 -23.23
N ASN A 711 17.92 -25.18 -23.73
CA ASN A 711 17.74 -26.12 -24.83
C ASN A 711 18.42 -25.51 -26.05
N ASN A 712 19.55 -26.10 -26.45
CA ASN A 712 20.21 -25.77 -27.70
C ASN A 712 19.26 -26.09 -28.86
N HIS A 713 18.85 -25.09 -29.64
CA HIS A 713 18.97 -25.06 -31.10
C HIS A 713 18.63 -23.67 -31.66
#